data_AF-A0A4Z0PW75-F1
#
_entry.id   AF-A0A4Z0PW75-F1
#
_cell.length_a   1.000
_cell.length_b   1.000
_cell.length_c   1.000
_cell.angle_alpha   90.00
_cell.angle_beta   90.00
_cell.angle_gamma   90.00
#
_symmetry.space_group_name_H-M   'P 1'
#
loop_
_entity.id
_entity.type
_entity.pdbx_description
1 polymer ?
#
loop_
_entity_poly.entity_id
_entity_poly.type
_entity_poly.pdbx_seq_one_letter_code
_entity_poly.pdbx_strand_id
1 'polypeptide(L)'
;MFLEIFLFELRYRLKRPATYIYFLLLTAIAFMLMLAVGGVFGANVTVGSGGGRVLANSPYQLSAILMVLSLFGSFITSSMMGTPVYRDFEHRTHSLYYTNPISKAGYLGGRFLGSFVVTVGIFLGGALGLWLATFWPTMLPGKLGPNHLASYLQPYLLIVIPNLFLTGAIFFTGATLSRSALAIYLGGVLFLVLYTISAGIKQNLDNDTLKNLLDPLGASAIDLTQRYWTVAERNSQLLPWNTYLVQNRLLWTGVGVLTLVACYVFFRFSFANKSDSGSRPKAAGLATAADVARTLSLPRVAPRFTPALAGAQLGRLVRLEFFSTIRSVYFIGILGAGLLFLLIAGLQVGKIYGTNTYPVTPVVVQMMVGSFTLFQLIIITFYSGELVWRERDSNIHQIYDAMPMPSWVPFVAKLGALMLIQVVLLALVMLCGILLQTGMGYFRYELGLYVQELFGFQLISLLLLCVLAMLVQVLVNNKFMGHFIMILYYVFNIFKSQLGLEHNLYSYNSDPGVQYSAMNGYGHFVLPYFTFKLYWAAFAVVLALASSLLWPRGTETRFSWRWQQVRTSFSPTLRVVAGLALLVVAGLGAYIFYNTNVLNTYRSTAQQQALQARYEKTYKSYARRPQPRVVAVQVAVDMYPAQRDIRFRGSYWLLNRSAQPIDSVQLVSISQAEVKQLALARPSREVLHDQIGDLDFRIVRLTRPLLPGDSVQLHFDLSYPNTGFENNGSNTSVVYNGTFVNNSTLLPHIGYQEAFELGDDDVRKEQGLQPRPRMAPVGDSLARLKPYISNDGDWIRFEATLSTSPDQVAIAPGYLQKEWTKDGRRYFHYKMDAPILNFYSFLSARYAVYKDHWKGVPIEIYYQPGHEYNLKRMATGVKKGLDYYTTHFGPYQHRQVRILEFPGYNTYAQSFPNTIPFSESIGFVAHVDSTDPDDIDYPLYITAHEVAHQWFGHQIVSGNVQGGTLMSETLSQYAALMVMKQLYGEQKMKRFLRFELNSYLSGRTTERKKEVPLYLVENQPYIHYRKGSLVMYALQDYLGEPAVNAAIKEYRDNVAYQRPPFTNSVEFLAVLRRHTPDSLQGLVTDLFERITLYENKVDSAEYRKLPNGQYRVRFTVDTKKLYADSLGNETAAGRGATLLDVGVLGRKKVNGAWQDVPLKVEKQRLLPGHHRLEFTVPDRPERIGIDPYNKLIDRNPDDNVKTPEEKKA
;
A
#
# COMPACT_ATOMS: atom_id res chain seq x y z
N MET A 1 34.15 4.80 41.98
CA MET A 1 34.57 5.05 40.59
C MET A 1 33.42 5.03 39.55
N PHE A 2 32.19 4.62 39.89
CA PHE A 2 31.04 4.69 38.96
C PHE A 2 30.80 6.13 38.44
N LEU A 3 30.71 7.11 39.35
CA LEU A 3 30.43 8.50 39.01
C LEU A 3 31.48 9.09 38.06
N GLU A 4 32.76 8.79 38.28
CA GLU A 4 33.86 9.27 37.42
C GLU A 4 33.78 8.70 36.00
N ILE A 5 33.48 7.41 35.85
CA ILE A 5 33.33 6.77 34.53
C ILE A 5 32.08 7.31 33.82
N PHE A 6 30.99 7.51 34.55
CA PHE A 6 29.76 8.10 34.04
C PHE A 6 29.98 9.54 33.54
N LEU A 7 30.59 10.41 34.37
CA LEU A 7 30.90 11.80 34.00
C LEU A 7 31.92 11.88 32.86
N PHE A 8 32.91 10.99 32.83
CA PHE A 8 33.84 10.87 31.71
C PHE A 8 33.11 10.58 30.41
N GLU A 9 32.22 9.58 30.39
CA GLU A 9 31.49 9.22 29.17
C GLU A 9 30.57 10.36 28.71
N LEU A 10 29.88 11.01 29.63
CA LEU A 10 29.03 12.17 29.35
C LEU A 10 29.84 13.32 28.73
N ARG A 11 30.95 13.71 29.35
CA ARG A 11 31.85 14.77 28.85
C ARG A 11 32.46 14.40 27.49
N TYR A 12 32.85 13.14 27.30
CA TYR A 12 33.41 12.67 26.05
C TYR A 12 32.40 12.79 24.90
N ARG A 13 31.16 12.34 25.13
CA ARG A 13 30.11 12.35 24.11
C ARG A 13 29.60 13.75 23.78
N LEU A 14 29.50 14.63 24.77
CA LEU A 14 29.11 16.03 24.55
C LEU A 14 30.20 16.82 23.79
N LYS A 15 31.47 16.39 23.80
CA LYS A 15 32.52 17.00 22.97
C LYS A 15 32.57 16.48 21.52
N ARG A 16 31.80 15.43 21.19
CA ARG A 16 31.83 14.80 19.86
C ARG A 16 30.80 15.46 18.94
N PRO A 17 31.18 15.92 17.73
CA PRO A 17 30.25 16.48 16.76
C PRO A 17 29.09 15.53 16.38
N ALA A 18 29.34 14.21 16.38
CA ALA A 18 28.35 13.20 16.04
C ALA A 18 27.07 13.28 16.90
N THR A 19 27.19 13.60 18.20
CA THR A 19 26.05 13.75 19.11
C THR A 19 25.10 14.85 18.64
N TYR A 20 25.66 16.02 18.27
CA TYR A 20 24.87 17.15 17.79
C TYR A 20 24.34 16.93 16.38
N ILE A 21 25.09 16.24 15.51
CA ILE A 21 24.62 15.86 14.17
C ILE A 21 23.39 14.96 14.28
N TYR A 22 23.41 13.93 15.13
CA TYR A 22 22.26 13.06 15.33
C TYR A 22 21.07 13.80 15.96
N PHE A 23 21.32 14.69 16.93
CA PHE A 23 20.27 15.53 17.50
C PHE A 23 19.63 16.43 16.43
N LEU A 24 20.43 17.18 15.66
CA LEU A 24 19.95 18.06 14.60
C LEU A 24 19.24 17.28 13.50
N LEU A 25 19.73 16.08 13.15
CA LEU A 25 19.08 15.21 12.18
C LEU A 25 17.68 14.81 12.65
N LEU A 26 17.54 14.30 13.88
CA LEU A 26 16.23 13.91 14.40
C LEU A 26 15.30 15.11 14.54
N THR A 27 15.81 16.26 14.97
CA THR A 27 15.06 17.53 15.00
C THR A 27 14.57 17.92 13.62
N ALA A 28 15.45 17.92 12.61
CA ALA A 28 15.10 18.30 11.25
C ALA A 28 14.10 17.35 10.60
N ILE A 29 14.28 16.03 10.78
CA ILE A 29 13.34 15.03 10.27
C ILE A 29 11.98 15.20 10.95
N ALA A 30 11.94 15.28 12.28
CA ALA A 30 10.69 15.44 13.02
C ALA A 30 9.98 16.75 12.67
N PHE A 31 10.73 17.85 12.56
CA PHE A 31 10.23 19.15 12.14
C PHE A 31 9.61 19.07 10.74
N MET A 32 10.30 18.48 9.76
CA MET A 32 9.79 18.30 8.40
C MET A 32 8.54 17.42 8.36
N LEU A 33 8.51 16.31 9.11
CA LEU A 33 7.33 15.44 9.20
C LEU A 33 6.12 16.21 9.77
N MET A 34 6.35 17.05 10.77
CA MET A 34 5.30 17.88 11.35
C MET A 34 4.81 18.97 10.39
N LEU A 35 5.71 19.65 9.67
CA LEU A 35 5.34 20.60 8.61
C LEU A 35 4.48 19.92 7.53
N ALA A 36 4.86 18.70 7.14
CA ALA A 36 4.15 17.95 6.14
C ALA A 36 2.72 17.62 6.59
N VAL A 37 2.55 17.01 7.77
CA VAL A 37 1.21 16.69 8.31
C VAL A 37 0.40 17.94 8.66
N GLY A 38 1.07 19.05 9.00
CA GLY A 38 0.45 20.35 9.24
C GLY A 38 0.02 21.11 7.98
N GLY A 39 0.27 20.55 6.79
CA GLY A 39 -0.24 21.05 5.51
C GLY A 39 0.66 22.07 4.80
N VAL A 40 1.91 22.28 5.26
CA VAL A 40 2.82 23.27 4.64
C VAL A 40 3.18 22.92 3.20
N PHE A 41 3.26 21.63 2.89
CA PHE A 41 3.60 21.13 1.55
C PHE A 41 2.37 20.58 0.80
N GLY A 42 1.18 21.09 1.14
CA GLY A 42 -0.11 20.66 0.61
C GLY A 42 -0.91 19.79 1.58
N ALA A 43 -2.22 19.78 1.42
CA ALA A 43 -3.13 19.22 2.41
C ALA A 43 -3.20 17.68 2.50
N ASN A 44 -2.58 16.95 1.56
CA ASN A 44 -2.72 15.51 1.41
C ASN A 44 -1.59 14.68 2.04
N VAL A 45 -0.71 15.27 2.85
CA VAL A 45 0.41 14.53 3.44
C VAL A 45 -0.01 13.85 4.74
N THR A 46 0.01 12.52 4.73
CA THR A 46 -0.30 11.68 5.90
C THR A 46 0.94 10.90 6.33
N VAL A 47 1.23 10.89 7.63
CA VAL A 47 2.30 10.05 8.20
C VAL A 47 1.66 9.06 9.17
N GLY A 48 1.75 7.77 8.86
CA GLY A 48 0.98 6.72 9.56
C GLY A 48 -0.49 6.70 9.12
N SER A 49 -1.41 6.28 10.00
CA SER A 49 -2.86 6.26 9.71
C SER A 49 -3.58 7.59 10.03
N GLY A 50 -2.83 8.64 10.36
CA GLY A 50 -3.36 9.97 10.61
C GLY A 50 -3.46 10.77 9.32
N GLY A 51 -4.69 10.94 8.82
CA GLY A 51 -5.01 11.76 7.68
C GLY A 51 -6.40 12.38 7.80
N GLY A 52 -6.66 13.45 7.04
CA GLY A 52 -7.94 14.17 7.10
C GLY A 52 -8.06 15.07 8.33
N ARG A 53 -9.00 14.74 9.24
CA ARG A 53 -9.37 15.57 10.42
C ARG A 53 -8.58 15.28 11.70
N VAL A 54 -7.63 14.34 11.66
CA VAL A 54 -6.69 14.16 12.77
C VAL A 54 -5.74 15.35 12.79
N LEU A 55 -5.67 16.04 13.93
CA LEU A 55 -4.82 17.21 14.13
C LEU A 55 -3.34 16.78 14.12
N ALA A 56 -2.48 17.59 13.52
CA ALA A 56 -1.06 17.30 13.39
C ALA A 56 -0.37 17.15 14.75
N ASN A 57 -0.79 17.93 15.75
CA ASN A 57 -0.27 17.89 17.13
C ASN A 57 -1.13 17.04 18.07
N SER A 58 -2.01 16.19 17.54
CA SER A 58 -2.79 15.26 18.35
C SER A 58 -1.89 14.23 19.07
N PRO A 59 -2.28 13.74 20.26
CA PRO A 59 -1.55 12.67 20.93
C PRO A 59 -1.31 11.44 20.05
N TYR A 60 -2.30 11.09 19.22
CA TYR A 60 -2.19 9.99 18.26
C TYR A 60 -1.07 10.23 17.23
N GLN A 61 -1.09 11.39 16.56
CA GLN A 61 -0.12 11.70 15.50
C GLN A 61 1.31 11.82 16.05
N LEU A 62 1.47 12.45 17.22
CA LEU A 62 2.76 12.57 17.90
C LEU A 62 3.31 11.20 18.32
N SER A 63 2.46 10.32 18.85
CA SER A 63 2.85 8.94 19.18
C SER A 63 3.29 8.16 17.94
N ALA A 64 2.57 8.30 16.83
CA ALA A 64 2.91 7.65 15.57
C ALA A 64 4.26 8.12 15.03
N ILE A 65 4.50 9.43 14.97
CA ILE A 65 5.79 9.97 14.49
C ILE A 65 6.94 9.55 15.40
N LEU A 66 6.79 9.66 16.72
CA LEU A 66 7.83 9.26 17.67
C LEU A 66 8.11 7.74 17.65
N MET A 67 7.10 6.90 17.39
CA MET A 67 7.29 5.47 17.17
C MET A 67 8.15 5.20 15.92
N VAL A 68 7.83 5.85 14.79
CA VAL A 68 8.60 5.73 13.55
C VAL A 68 10.05 6.20 13.76
N LEU A 69 10.24 7.35 14.42
CA LEU A 69 11.58 7.84 14.77
C LEU A 69 12.32 6.90 15.72
N SER A 70 11.63 6.21 16.64
CA SER A 70 12.24 5.20 17.53
C SER A 70 12.71 3.97 16.76
N LEU A 71 11.94 3.51 15.77
CA LEU A 71 12.30 2.38 14.92
C LEU A 71 13.57 2.65 14.11
N PHE A 72 13.58 3.74 13.32
CA PHE A 72 14.77 4.13 12.55
C PHE A 72 15.92 4.60 13.44
N GLY A 73 15.57 5.19 14.58
CA GLY A 73 16.52 5.60 15.60
C GLY A 73 17.30 4.44 16.22
N SER A 74 16.85 3.19 16.09
CA SER A 74 17.61 2.01 16.53
C SER A 74 19.02 1.94 15.92
N PHE A 75 19.25 2.47 14.70
CA PHE A 75 20.58 2.61 14.11
C PHE A 75 21.47 3.60 14.89
N ILE A 76 20.90 4.73 15.31
CA ILE A 76 21.58 5.72 16.15
C ILE A 76 21.89 5.07 17.51
N THR A 77 20.92 4.37 18.11
CA THR A 77 21.11 3.67 19.39
C THR A 77 22.21 2.62 19.29
N SER A 78 22.28 1.84 18.21
CA SER A 78 23.36 0.89 17.99
C SER A 78 24.73 1.58 17.98
N SER A 79 24.88 2.64 17.19
CA SER A 79 26.13 3.40 17.11
C SER A 79 26.54 4.01 18.47
N MET A 80 25.59 4.58 19.21
CA MET A 80 25.85 5.26 20.46
C MET A 80 26.09 4.31 21.64
N MET A 81 25.30 3.24 21.74
CA MET A 81 25.34 2.31 22.87
C MET A 81 26.32 1.15 22.67
N GLY A 82 26.68 0.79 21.44
CA GLY A 82 27.64 -0.29 21.17
C GLY A 82 29.11 0.14 21.31
N THR A 83 29.43 1.41 21.10
CA THR A 83 30.80 1.93 21.08
C THR A 83 31.52 2.13 22.43
N PRO A 84 30.87 2.40 23.59
CA PRO A 84 31.57 2.84 24.82
C PRO A 84 32.62 1.86 25.35
N VAL A 85 32.29 0.57 25.39
CA VAL A 85 33.21 -0.49 25.84
C VAL A 85 34.09 -0.97 24.68
N TYR A 86 33.53 -1.08 23.47
CA TYR A 86 34.29 -1.45 22.27
C TYR A 86 35.48 -0.51 22.01
N ARG A 87 35.29 0.81 22.21
CA ARG A 87 36.32 1.83 22.08
C ARG A 87 37.55 1.54 22.95
N ASP A 88 37.34 1.01 24.16
CA ASP A 88 38.44 0.69 25.07
C ASP A 88 39.27 -0.51 24.55
N PHE A 89 38.65 -1.42 23.78
CA PHE A 89 39.35 -2.47 23.07
C PHE A 89 40.02 -1.98 21.78
N GLU A 90 39.31 -1.19 20.97
CA GLU A 90 39.78 -0.64 19.70
C GLU A 90 41.05 0.21 19.87
N HIS A 91 41.07 1.11 20.86
CA HIS A 91 42.23 1.93 21.19
C HIS A 91 43.23 1.25 22.13
N ARG A 92 43.03 -0.04 22.46
CA ARG A 92 43.89 -0.82 23.37
C ARG A 92 44.08 -0.20 24.77
N THR A 93 43.13 0.61 25.24
CA THR A 93 43.17 1.25 26.57
C THR A 93 42.56 0.40 27.67
N HIS A 94 41.86 -0.69 27.32
CA HIS A 94 41.24 -1.62 28.28
C HIS A 94 42.22 -2.19 29.31
N SER A 95 43.50 -2.39 28.94
CA SER A 95 44.54 -2.87 29.86
C SER A 95 44.75 -1.92 31.04
N LEU A 96 44.70 -0.60 30.81
CA LEU A 96 44.82 0.44 31.84
C LEU A 96 43.61 0.46 32.78
N TYR A 97 42.41 0.24 32.25
CA TYR A 97 41.20 0.19 33.08
C TYR A 97 41.14 -1.07 33.94
N TYR A 98 41.65 -2.20 33.44
CA TYR A 98 41.58 -3.50 34.13
C TYR A 98 42.59 -3.63 35.26
N THR A 99 43.65 -2.82 35.27
CA THR A 99 44.65 -2.76 36.35
C THR A 99 44.31 -1.78 37.47
N ASN A 100 43.28 -0.94 37.28
CA ASN A 100 42.80 -0.02 38.32
C ASN A 100 41.77 -0.70 39.24
N PRO A 101 41.57 -0.22 40.49
CA PRO A 101 40.61 -0.78 41.45
C PRO A 101 39.15 -0.39 41.09
N ILE A 102 38.73 -0.69 39.87
CA ILE A 102 37.39 -0.41 39.34
C ILE A 102 36.52 -1.65 39.51
N SER A 103 35.37 -1.52 40.18
CA SER A 103 34.39 -2.60 40.25
C SER A 103 33.72 -2.84 38.90
N LYS A 104 33.39 -4.10 38.62
CA LYS A 104 32.70 -4.52 37.38
C LYS A 104 31.37 -3.78 37.15
N ALA A 105 30.60 -3.60 38.22
CA ALA A 105 29.35 -2.83 38.19
C ALA A 105 29.61 -1.34 37.93
N GLY A 106 30.68 -0.77 38.50
CA GLY A 106 31.09 0.61 38.25
C GLY A 106 31.53 0.86 36.82
N TYR A 107 32.29 -0.07 36.23
CA TYR A 107 32.76 0.02 34.84
C TYR A 107 31.62 -0.09 33.83
N LEU A 108 30.87 -1.20 33.86
CA LEU A 108 29.79 -1.44 32.89
C LEU A 108 28.63 -0.48 33.09
N GLY A 109 28.22 -0.25 34.34
CA GLY A 109 27.12 0.66 34.67
C GLY A 109 27.42 2.10 34.28
N GLY A 110 28.65 2.59 34.56
CA GLY A 110 29.05 3.95 34.22
C GLY A 110 29.08 4.19 32.70
N ARG A 111 29.61 3.23 31.93
CA ARG A 111 29.65 3.29 30.46
C ARG A 111 28.27 3.22 29.83
N PHE A 112 27.42 2.31 30.30
CA PHE A 112 26.04 2.16 29.82
C PHE A 112 25.21 3.40 30.12
N LEU A 113 25.10 3.80 31.40
CA LEU A 113 24.25 4.92 31.81
C LEU A 113 24.73 6.25 31.22
N GLY A 114 26.04 6.48 31.13
CA GLY A 114 26.59 7.70 30.52
C GLY A 114 26.19 7.83 29.05
N SER A 115 26.24 6.72 28.30
CA SER A 115 25.83 6.71 26.89
C SER A 115 24.32 6.72 26.71
N PHE A 116 23.58 6.09 27.62
CA PHE A 116 22.13 6.05 27.62
C PHE A 116 21.53 7.45 27.81
N VAL A 117 22.00 8.22 28.81
CA VAL A 117 21.53 9.59 29.07
C VAL A 117 21.76 10.50 27.86
N VAL A 118 22.92 10.40 27.21
CA VAL A 118 23.20 11.16 25.97
C VAL A 118 22.28 10.72 24.84
N THR A 119 22.03 9.42 24.69
CA THR A 119 21.15 8.89 23.64
C THR A 119 19.71 9.35 23.85
N VAL A 120 19.20 9.34 25.08
CA VAL A 120 17.92 9.97 25.43
C VAL A 120 17.94 11.45 25.04
N GLY A 121 18.99 12.19 25.39
CA GLY A 121 19.14 13.59 24.98
C GLY A 121 19.13 13.82 23.46
N ILE A 122 19.71 12.92 22.66
CA ILE A 122 19.66 12.96 21.19
C ILE A 122 18.22 12.85 20.69
N PHE A 123 17.44 11.91 21.23
CA PHE A 123 16.06 11.67 20.79
C PHE A 123 15.08 12.74 21.26
N LEU A 124 15.44 13.52 22.29
CA LEU A 124 14.69 14.73 22.64
C LEU A 124 14.62 15.71 21.47
N GLY A 125 15.61 15.69 20.56
CA GLY A 125 15.59 16.44 19.31
C GLY A 125 14.35 16.13 18.46
N GLY A 126 13.90 14.88 18.42
CA GLY A 126 12.66 14.49 17.73
C GLY A 126 11.42 15.18 18.32
N ALA A 127 11.24 15.10 19.64
CA ALA A 127 10.12 15.77 20.32
C ALA A 127 10.19 17.29 20.19
N LEU A 128 11.39 17.87 20.28
CA LEU A 128 11.65 19.30 20.10
C LEU A 128 11.34 19.75 18.66
N GLY A 129 11.72 18.96 17.66
CA GLY A 129 11.41 19.24 16.25
C GLY A 129 9.91 19.28 15.98
N LEU A 130 9.15 18.34 16.56
CA LEU A 130 7.68 18.35 16.50
C LEU A 130 7.10 19.61 17.15
N TRP A 131 7.59 19.96 18.34
CA TRP A 131 7.14 21.13 19.08
C TRP A 131 7.43 22.44 18.32
N LEU A 132 8.67 22.63 17.86
CA LEU A 132 9.10 23.83 17.13
C LEU A 132 8.33 24.02 15.83
N ALA A 133 8.01 22.94 15.13
CA ALA A 133 7.23 22.99 13.90
C ALA A 133 5.82 23.59 14.12
N THR A 134 5.22 23.46 15.30
CA THR A 134 3.88 24.04 15.56
C THR A 134 3.85 25.57 15.52
N PHE A 135 5.00 26.24 15.67
CA PHE A 135 5.11 27.70 15.57
C PHE A 135 5.47 28.17 14.16
N TRP A 136 5.55 27.27 13.18
CA TRP A 136 5.91 27.62 11.82
C TRP A 136 4.78 28.45 11.17
N PRO A 137 5.07 29.65 10.59
CA PRO A 137 4.04 30.59 10.18
C PRO A 137 3.06 30.08 9.11
N THR A 138 3.47 29.13 8.27
CA THR A 138 2.67 28.64 7.14
C THR A 138 1.84 27.39 7.46
N MET A 139 1.71 27.02 8.74
CA MET A 139 0.85 25.91 9.17
C MET A 139 -0.63 26.23 8.96
N LEU A 140 -1.41 25.23 8.53
CA LEU A 140 -2.87 25.40 8.40
C LEU A 140 -3.52 25.47 9.79
N PRO A 141 -4.21 26.58 10.17
CA PRO A 141 -4.78 26.72 11.51
C PRO A 141 -5.81 25.63 11.86
N GLY A 142 -6.49 25.06 10.86
CA GLY A 142 -7.45 23.97 11.06
C GLY A 142 -6.83 22.60 11.33
N LYS A 143 -5.50 22.45 11.17
CA LYS A 143 -4.75 21.22 11.42
C LYS A 143 -4.04 21.21 12.77
N LEU A 144 -4.04 22.32 13.49
CA LEU A 144 -3.41 22.46 14.80
C LEU A 144 -4.47 22.60 15.89
N GLY A 145 -4.41 21.72 16.88
CA GLY A 145 -5.14 21.86 18.13
C GLY A 145 -4.37 22.66 19.18
N PRO A 146 -4.90 22.77 20.41
CA PRO A 146 -4.15 23.31 21.53
C PRO A 146 -2.87 22.49 21.79
N ASN A 147 -1.74 23.18 21.95
CA ASN A 147 -0.47 22.54 22.26
C ASN A 147 -0.42 22.13 23.74
N HIS A 148 -0.71 20.85 24.01
CA HIS A 148 -0.57 20.26 25.33
C HIS A 148 0.80 19.59 25.48
N LEU A 149 1.60 20.02 26.46
CA LEU A 149 2.92 19.43 26.72
C LEU A 149 2.86 17.92 27.00
N ALA A 150 1.78 17.46 27.65
CA ALA A 150 1.54 16.04 27.93
C ALA A 150 1.51 15.18 26.65
N SER A 151 1.00 15.71 25.53
CA SER A 151 0.92 15.00 24.25
C SER A 151 2.30 14.69 23.63
N TYR A 152 3.34 15.43 24.03
CA TYR A 152 4.72 15.21 23.59
C TYR A 152 5.51 14.38 24.61
N LEU A 153 5.33 14.68 25.91
CA LEU A 153 6.05 14.01 26.99
C LEU A 153 5.59 12.57 27.18
N GLN A 154 4.29 12.29 27.15
CA GLN A 154 3.78 10.94 27.44
C GLN A 154 4.29 9.91 26.41
N PRO A 155 4.19 10.12 25.09
CA PRO A 155 4.73 9.15 24.13
C PRO A 155 6.25 9.07 24.21
N TYR A 156 6.95 10.16 24.53
CA TYR A 156 8.39 10.14 24.75
C TYR A 156 8.79 9.21 25.92
N LEU A 157 8.08 9.30 27.05
CA LEU A 157 8.33 8.46 28.22
C LEU A 157 7.89 7.01 28.03
N LEU A 158 6.75 6.77 27.36
CA LEU A 158 6.17 5.42 27.22
C LEU A 158 6.68 4.64 26.01
N ILE A 159 7.20 5.33 25.00
CA ILE A 159 7.65 4.72 23.74
C ILE A 159 9.15 4.87 23.60
N VAL A 160 9.64 6.11 23.53
CA VAL A 160 11.02 6.39 23.15
C VAL A 160 11.98 5.82 24.20
N ILE A 161 11.81 6.15 25.49
CA ILE A 161 12.73 5.70 26.54
C ILE A 161 12.78 4.16 26.68
N PRO A 162 11.65 3.43 26.77
CA PRO A 162 11.67 1.97 26.83
C PRO A 162 12.31 1.33 25.60
N ASN A 163 12.03 1.86 24.41
CA ASN A 163 12.63 1.36 23.16
C ASN A 163 14.13 1.60 23.12
N LEU A 164 14.61 2.78 23.55
CA LEU A 164 16.03 3.08 23.69
C LEU A 164 16.71 2.21 24.74
N PHE A 165 16.02 1.90 25.83
CA PHE A 165 16.55 1.05 26.89
C PHE A 165 16.73 -0.38 26.40
N LEU A 166 15.71 -0.96 25.76
CA LEU A 166 15.79 -2.31 25.19
C LEU A 166 16.89 -2.40 24.12
N THR A 167 16.82 -1.54 23.10
CA THR A 167 17.78 -1.57 21.99
C THR A 167 19.19 -1.23 22.46
N GLY A 168 19.32 -0.25 23.37
CA GLY A 168 20.59 0.09 24.00
C GLY A 168 21.19 -1.05 24.81
N ALA A 169 20.37 -1.79 25.58
CA ALA A 169 20.81 -2.96 26.34
C ALA A 169 21.31 -4.09 25.42
N ILE A 170 20.56 -4.39 24.35
CA ILE A 170 20.94 -5.39 23.34
C ILE A 170 22.27 -5.01 22.68
N PHE A 171 22.39 -3.79 22.15
CA PHE A 171 23.59 -3.37 21.42
C PHE A 171 24.81 -3.20 22.34
N PHE A 172 24.63 -2.65 23.55
CA PHE A 172 25.71 -2.55 24.53
C PHE A 172 26.24 -3.93 24.92
N THR A 173 25.33 -4.88 25.18
CA THR A 173 25.68 -6.26 25.57
C THR A 173 26.36 -7.00 24.43
N GLY A 174 25.79 -6.94 23.22
CA GLY A 174 26.35 -7.56 22.03
C GLY A 174 27.77 -7.05 21.74
N ALA A 175 27.98 -5.73 21.79
CA ALA A 175 29.30 -5.13 21.55
C ALA A 175 30.30 -5.45 22.66
N THR A 176 29.87 -5.44 23.92
CA THR A 176 30.74 -5.68 25.09
C THR A 176 31.21 -7.13 25.16
N LEU A 177 30.32 -8.09 24.87
CA LEU A 177 30.65 -9.51 24.92
C LEU A 177 31.44 -9.97 23.69
N SER A 178 31.07 -9.51 22.49
CA SER A 178 31.76 -9.88 21.25
C SER A 178 33.10 -9.16 21.05
N ARG A 179 33.29 -8.00 21.70
CA ARG A 179 34.44 -7.09 21.51
C ARG A 179 34.68 -6.75 20.04
N SER A 180 33.61 -6.71 19.25
CA SER A 180 33.66 -6.57 17.79
C SER A 180 32.76 -5.45 17.32
N ALA A 181 33.29 -4.61 16.42
CA ALA A 181 32.48 -3.63 15.68
C ALA A 181 31.34 -4.28 14.88
N LEU A 182 31.49 -5.57 14.52
CA LEU A 182 30.47 -6.33 13.81
C LEU A 182 29.18 -6.48 14.61
N ALA A 183 29.25 -6.71 15.92
CA ALA A 183 28.05 -6.83 16.73
C ALA A 183 27.26 -5.53 16.81
N ILE A 184 27.92 -4.38 16.66
CA ILE A 184 27.29 -3.06 16.64
C ILE A 184 26.52 -2.90 15.31
N TYR A 185 27.23 -2.97 14.18
CA TYR A 185 26.62 -2.74 12.86
C TYR A 185 25.57 -3.80 12.50
N LEU A 186 25.88 -5.09 12.71
CA LEU A 186 24.95 -6.18 12.41
C LEU A 186 23.77 -6.21 13.40
N GLY A 187 23.99 -5.84 14.66
CA GLY A 187 22.93 -5.83 15.67
C GLY A 187 21.75 -4.95 15.26
N GLY A 188 22.00 -3.72 14.79
CA GLY A 188 20.93 -2.80 14.36
C GLY A 188 20.15 -3.32 13.16
N VAL A 189 20.85 -3.80 12.12
CA VAL A 189 20.23 -4.40 10.92
C VAL A 189 19.42 -5.64 11.30
N LEU A 190 20.00 -6.55 12.08
CA LEU A 190 19.34 -7.78 12.50
C LEU A 190 18.11 -7.48 13.37
N PHE A 191 18.18 -6.49 14.26
CA PHE A 191 17.03 -6.05 15.04
C PHE A 191 15.90 -5.55 14.13
N LEU A 192 16.20 -4.72 13.14
CA LEU A 192 15.20 -4.23 12.18
C LEU A 192 14.59 -5.38 11.36
N VAL A 193 15.42 -6.32 10.92
CA VAL A 193 14.98 -7.54 10.20
C VAL A 193 14.04 -8.37 11.06
N LEU A 194 14.47 -8.72 12.28
CA LEU A 194 13.66 -9.50 13.22
C LEU A 194 12.37 -8.77 13.61
N TYR A 195 12.42 -7.44 13.73
CA TYR A 195 11.25 -6.61 13.99
C TYR A 195 10.25 -6.68 12.83
N THR A 196 10.72 -6.57 11.59
CA THR A 196 9.85 -6.62 10.39
C THR A 196 9.31 -8.04 10.16
N ILE A 197 10.12 -9.06 10.45
CA ILE A 197 9.68 -10.47 10.49
C ILE A 197 8.55 -10.64 11.51
N SER A 198 8.74 -10.15 12.73
CA SER A 198 7.70 -10.15 13.76
C SER A 198 6.45 -9.44 13.26
N ALA A 199 6.60 -8.28 12.60
CA ALA A 199 5.49 -7.54 12.00
C ALA A 199 4.66 -8.38 11.02
N GLY A 200 5.31 -9.12 10.11
CA GLY A 200 4.62 -9.98 9.16
C GLY A 200 3.95 -11.19 9.82
N ILE A 201 4.62 -11.87 10.74
CA ILE A 201 4.03 -13.02 11.46
C ILE A 201 2.78 -12.59 12.22
N LYS A 202 2.80 -11.41 12.85
CA LYS A 202 1.67 -10.85 13.59
C LYS A 202 0.41 -10.63 12.74
N GLN A 203 0.54 -10.32 11.45
CA GLN A 203 -0.62 -10.11 10.58
C GLN A 203 -1.50 -11.37 10.42
N ASN A 204 -0.90 -12.56 10.54
CA ASN A 204 -1.58 -13.84 10.37
C ASN A 204 -2.05 -14.47 11.68
N LEU A 205 -1.76 -13.84 12.83
CA LEU A 205 -2.22 -14.34 14.11
C LEU A 205 -3.65 -13.85 14.36
N ASP A 206 -4.52 -14.71 14.86
CA ASP A 206 -5.83 -14.28 15.34
C ASP A 206 -5.78 -13.77 16.79
N ASN A 207 -4.73 -14.13 17.54
CA ASN A 207 -4.59 -13.78 18.95
C ASN A 207 -3.89 -12.42 19.14
N ASP A 208 -4.67 -11.40 19.48
CA ASP A 208 -4.19 -10.04 19.71
C ASP A 208 -3.20 -9.93 20.89
N THR A 209 -3.36 -10.73 21.94
CA THR A 209 -2.39 -10.77 23.06
C THR A 209 -1.04 -11.28 22.59
N LEU A 210 -1.01 -12.31 21.75
CA LEU A 210 0.25 -12.81 21.20
C LEU A 210 0.89 -11.79 20.26
N LYS A 211 0.08 -11.10 19.43
CA LYS A 211 0.58 -9.99 18.59
C LYS A 211 1.25 -8.91 19.45
N ASN A 212 0.61 -8.55 20.56
CA ASN A 212 1.14 -7.57 21.49
C ASN A 212 2.48 -8.01 22.12
N LEU A 213 2.58 -9.26 22.58
CA LEU A 213 3.80 -9.75 23.25
C LEU A 213 4.99 -9.93 22.29
N LEU A 214 4.73 -10.27 21.03
CA LEU A 214 5.78 -10.46 20.01
C LEU A 214 6.37 -9.14 19.46
N ASP A 215 5.86 -7.99 19.88
CA ASP A 215 6.31 -6.68 19.40
C ASP A 215 7.29 -5.98 20.38
N PRO A 216 8.62 -5.99 20.12
CA PRO A 216 9.61 -5.42 21.03
C PRO A 216 9.58 -3.90 21.15
N LEU A 217 9.03 -3.19 20.17
CA LEU A 217 8.93 -1.73 20.20
C LEU A 217 7.55 -1.25 20.68
N GLY A 218 6.59 -2.16 20.79
CA GLY A 218 5.23 -1.94 21.27
C GLY A 218 4.35 -1.15 20.29
N ALA A 219 4.61 -1.23 18.99
CA ALA A 219 3.73 -0.65 17.96
C ALA A 219 2.36 -1.31 17.96
N SER A 220 2.31 -2.64 18.12
CA SER A 220 1.09 -3.44 18.22
C SER A 220 0.32 -3.13 19.50
N ALA A 221 1.02 -2.82 20.60
CA ALA A 221 0.38 -2.41 21.85
C ALA A 221 -0.39 -1.09 21.65
N ILE A 222 0.21 -0.14 20.95
CA ILE A 222 -0.40 1.15 20.61
C ILE A 222 -1.54 0.96 19.62
N ASP A 223 -1.31 0.20 18.54
CA ASP A 223 -2.33 -0.09 17.54
C ASP A 223 -3.53 -0.79 18.16
N LEU A 224 -3.36 -1.89 18.90
CA LEU A 224 -4.47 -2.57 19.57
C LEU A 224 -5.22 -1.68 20.57
N THR A 225 -4.54 -0.70 21.17
CA THR A 225 -5.16 0.27 22.07
C THR A 225 -5.95 1.34 21.32
N GLN A 226 -5.53 1.72 20.10
CA GLN A 226 -6.04 2.88 19.36
C GLN A 226 -6.71 2.56 18.01
N ARG A 227 -6.74 1.29 17.57
CA ARG A 227 -7.13 0.85 16.21
C ARG A 227 -8.56 1.24 15.85
N TYR A 228 -9.43 1.26 16.85
CA TYR A 228 -10.84 1.60 16.70
C TYR A 228 -11.17 2.96 17.28
N TRP A 229 -10.15 3.79 17.58
CA TRP A 229 -10.39 5.15 18.05
C TRP A 229 -10.97 6.02 16.96
N THR A 230 -11.98 6.80 17.33
CA THR A 230 -12.58 7.78 16.43
C THR A 230 -11.66 8.99 16.25
N VAL A 231 -11.99 9.86 15.29
CA VAL A 231 -11.21 11.08 15.05
C VAL A 231 -11.18 11.97 16.30
N ALA A 232 -12.30 12.07 17.02
CA ALA A 232 -12.38 12.83 18.27
C ALA A 232 -11.49 12.24 19.37
N GLU A 233 -11.51 10.92 19.53
CA GLU A 233 -10.66 10.21 20.49
C GLU A 233 -9.17 10.40 20.15
N ARG A 234 -8.78 10.22 18.87
CA ARG A 234 -7.39 10.43 18.41
C ARG A 234 -6.86 11.84 18.65
N ASN A 235 -7.74 12.83 18.55
CA ASN A 235 -7.37 14.25 18.72
C ASN A 235 -7.22 14.67 20.18
N SER A 236 -7.90 14.00 21.11
CA SER A 236 -8.01 14.46 22.50
C SER A 236 -7.44 13.49 23.54
N GLN A 237 -7.53 12.19 23.30
CA GLN A 237 -7.15 11.17 24.27
C GLN A 237 -5.65 10.88 24.23
N LEU A 238 -5.02 10.98 25.40
CA LEU A 238 -3.68 10.46 25.66
C LEU A 238 -3.69 8.92 25.64
N LEU A 239 -2.54 8.29 25.41
CA LEU A 239 -2.43 6.83 25.37
C LEU A 239 -2.77 6.25 26.77
N PRO A 240 -3.85 5.48 26.94
CA PRO A 240 -4.22 4.95 28.24
C PRO A 240 -3.33 3.77 28.64
N TRP A 241 -3.23 3.52 29.95
CA TRP A 241 -2.58 2.34 30.50
C TRP A 241 -3.48 1.11 30.36
N ASN A 242 -3.55 0.57 29.14
CA ASN A 242 -4.25 -0.68 28.87
C ASN A 242 -3.37 -1.89 29.23
N THR A 243 -3.99 -3.04 29.48
CA THR A 243 -3.36 -4.34 29.71
C THR A 243 -2.31 -4.65 28.65
N TYR A 244 -2.59 -4.38 27.36
CA TYR A 244 -1.62 -4.60 26.28
C TYR A 244 -0.34 -3.76 26.47
N LEU A 245 -0.50 -2.46 26.74
CA LEU A 245 0.63 -1.56 26.93
C LEU A 245 1.46 -1.97 28.15
N VAL A 246 0.82 -2.24 29.29
CA VAL A 246 1.52 -2.65 30.52
C VAL A 246 2.27 -3.97 30.33
N GLN A 247 1.60 -4.99 29.78
CA GLN A 247 2.21 -6.29 29.51
C GLN A 247 3.41 -6.17 28.58
N ASN A 248 3.29 -5.40 27.49
CA ASN A 248 4.35 -5.20 26.53
C ASN A 248 5.56 -4.48 27.16
N ARG A 249 5.32 -3.35 27.84
CA ARG A 249 6.40 -2.53 28.42
C ARG A 249 7.11 -3.27 29.55
N LEU A 250 6.38 -3.95 30.44
CA LEU A 250 7.00 -4.76 31.49
C LEU A 250 7.83 -5.92 30.92
N LEU A 251 7.30 -6.64 29.92
CA LEU A 251 8.02 -7.74 29.28
C LEU A 251 9.33 -7.25 28.67
N TRP A 252 9.29 -6.24 27.82
CA TRP A 252 10.45 -5.82 27.04
C TRP A 252 11.45 -4.99 27.84
N THR A 253 11.01 -4.19 28.81
CA THR A 253 11.93 -3.60 29.79
C THR A 253 12.57 -4.69 30.66
N GLY A 254 11.81 -5.72 31.05
CA GLY A 254 12.34 -6.91 31.75
C GLY A 254 13.41 -7.64 30.92
N VAL A 255 13.16 -7.87 29.63
CA VAL A 255 14.15 -8.44 28.69
C VAL A 255 15.40 -7.57 28.60
N GLY A 256 15.25 -6.24 28.55
CA GLY A 256 16.38 -5.30 28.59
C GLY A 256 17.23 -5.45 29.86
N VAL A 257 16.59 -5.53 31.03
CA VAL A 257 17.29 -5.76 32.31
C VAL A 257 17.98 -7.13 32.32
N LEU A 258 17.30 -8.20 31.91
CA LEU A 258 17.88 -9.54 31.82
C LEU A 258 19.10 -9.58 30.87
N THR A 259 19.05 -8.82 29.78
CA THR A 259 20.17 -8.69 28.83
C THR A 259 21.38 -8.01 29.48
N LEU A 260 21.16 -6.95 30.26
CA LEU A 260 22.24 -6.29 31.02
C LEU A 260 22.78 -7.18 32.16
N VAL A 261 21.92 -7.94 32.84
CA VAL A 261 22.34 -8.93 33.84
C VAL A 261 23.18 -10.02 33.18
N ALA A 262 22.78 -10.52 32.01
CA ALA A 262 23.58 -11.46 31.23
C ALA A 262 24.94 -10.85 30.83
N CYS A 263 24.96 -9.59 30.37
CA CYS A 263 26.20 -8.87 30.11
C CYS A 263 27.09 -8.83 31.36
N TYR A 264 26.51 -8.52 32.53
CA TYR A 264 27.23 -8.53 33.78
C TYR A 264 27.74 -9.94 34.10
N VAL A 265 26.95 -11.01 34.04
CA VAL A 265 27.41 -12.36 34.40
C VAL A 265 28.52 -12.86 33.46
N PHE A 266 28.36 -12.70 32.15
CA PHE A 266 29.30 -13.24 31.15
C PHE A 266 30.56 -12.39 30.95
N PHE A 267 30.52 -11.09 31.27
CA PHE A 267 31.70 -10.24 31.14
C PHE A 267 32.80 -10.63 32.15
N ARG A 268 34.04 -10.82 31.69
CA ARG A 268 35.19 -11.09 32.56
C ARG A 268 36.31 -10.09 32.28
N PHE A 269 36.88 -9.53 33.36
CA PHE A 269 38.17 -8.81 33.34
C PHE A 269 39.28 -9.84 33.13
N SER A 270 39.39 -10.37 31.92
CA SER A 270 40.43 -11.33 31.57
C SER A 270 41.41 -10.66 30.63
N PHE A 271 42.68 -10.65 31.03
CA PHE A 271 43.81 -10.44 30.13
C PHE A 271 43.77 -11.54 29.06
N ALA A 272 43.62 -11.14 27.79
CA ALA A 272 43.77 -12.06 26.68
C ALA A 272 45.26 -12.36 26.44
N ASN A 273 45.90 -13.04 27.40
CA ASN A 273 47.07 -13.89 27.15
C ASN A 273 46.64 -15.35 27.25
N LYS A 274 45.56 -15.70 26.55
CA LYS A 274 45.28 -17.07 26.15
C LYS A 274 45.69 -17.17 24.69
N SER A 275 47.00 -17.15 24.47
CA SER A 275 47.57 -17.64 23.21
C SER A 275 47.05 -19.05 23.02
N ASP A 276 46.51 -19.32 21.83
CA ASP A 276 46.30 -20.67 21.36
C ASP A 276 47.48 -21.56 21.74
N SER A 277 47.17 -22.66 22.41
CA SER A 277 47.98 -23.87 22.50
C SER A 277 47.97 -24.61 21.15
N GLY A 278 48.09 -23.88 20.04
CA GLY A 278 48.47 -24.42 18.75
C GLY A 278 49.99 -24.51 18.73
N SER A 279 50.51 -25.67 18.35
CA SER A 279 51.95 -25.93 18.29
C SER A 279 52.67 -24.76 17.62
N ARG A 280 53.48 -24.03 18.38
CA ARG A 280 54.60 -23.29 17.80
C ARG A 280 55.29 -24.28 16.86
N PRO A 281 55.53 -23.95 15.58
CA PRO A 281 56.58 -24.63 14.85
C PRO A 281 57.81 -24.53 15.75
N LYS A 282 58.42 -25.68 16.08
CA LYS A 282 59.77 -25.70 16.66
C LYS A 282 60.58 -24.71 15.84
N ALA A 283 61.12 -23.69 16.51
CA ALA A 283 62.19 -22.92 15.93
C ALA A 283 63.28 -23.95 15.57
N ALA A 284 63.38 -24.27 14.28
CA ALA A 284 64.61 -24.85 13.76
C ALA A 284 65.70 -23.86 14.16
N GLY A 285 66.71 -24.36 14.87
CA GLY A 285 67.75 -23.54 15.46
C GLY A 285 68.31 -22.57 14.44
N LEU A 286 68.21 -21.28 14.75
CA LEU A 286 69.12 -20.29 14.20
C LEU A 286 70.46 -20.52 14.89
N ALA A 287 71.16 -21.54 14.42
CA ALA A 287 72.61 -21.55 14.46
C ALA A 287 73.07 -20.29 13.71
N THR A 288 73.97 -19.54 14.33
CA THR A 288 74.77 -18.50 13.70
C THR A 288 75.62 -19.14 12.60
N ALA A 289 75.06 -19.30 11.41
CA ALA A 289 75.84 -19.43 10.20
C ALA A 289 76.04 -18.01 9.66
N ALA A 290 77.28 -17.53 9.70
CA ALA A 290 77.72 -16.42 8.90
C ALA A 290 77.65 -16.85 7.43
N ASP A 291 76.47 -16.70 6.82
CA ASP A 291 76.31 -16.87 5.39
C ASP A 291 76.73 -15.56 4.70
N VAL A 292 77.80 -15.68 3.92
CA VAL A 292 78.31 -14.67 2.99
C VAL A 292 77.15 -14.12 2.16
N ALA A 293 77.03 -12.80 2.12
CA ALA A 293 76.10 -12.10 1.24
C ALA A 293 76.33 -12.53 -0.21
N ARG A 294 75.56 -13.51 -0.69
CA ARG A 294 75.41 -13.74 -2.12
C ARG A 294 74.63 -12.56 -2.67
N THR A 295 75.31 -11.74 -3.45
CA THR A 295 74.70 -10.74 -4.32
C THR A 295 73.74 -11.46 -5.26
N LEU A 296 72.46 -11.52 -4.88
CA LEU A 296 71.39 -11.87 -5.79
C LEU A 296 71.39 -10.81 -6.89
N SER A 297 71.86 -11.19 -8.08
CA SER A 297 71.70 -10.42 -9.29
C SER A 297 70.21 -10.38 -9.63
N LEU A 298 69.50 -9.41 -9.04
CA LEU A 298 68.10 -9.15 -9.36
C LEU A 298 68.03 -8.88 -10.87
N PRO A 299 67.21 -9.64 -11.62
CA PRO A 299 67.03 -9.36 -13.03
C PRO A 299 66.58 -7.92 -13.20
N ARG A 300 67.27 -7.14 -14.05
CA ARG A 300 66.83 -5.80 -14.43
C ARG A 300 65.56 -5.94 -15.27
N VAL A 301 64.41 -5.91 -14.60
CA VAL A 301 63.11 -5.89 -15.25
C VAL A 301 62.84 -4.46 -15.71
N ALA A 302 62.74 -4.24 -17.02
CA ALA A 302 62.25 -2.98 -17.56
C ALA A 302 60.72 -2.90 -17.35
N PRO A 303 60.21 -1.95 -16.54
CA PRO A 303 58.77 -1.85 -16.32
C PRO A 303 58.07 -1.42 -17.62
N ARG A 304 57.18 -2.26 -18.14
CA ARG A 304 56.37 -1.99 -19.34
C ARG A 304 55.00 -1.41 -18.94
N PHE A 305 54.87 -0.09 -18.95
CA PHE A 305 53.58 0.59 -18.69
C PHE A 305 52.72 0.63 -19.95
N THR A 306 52.10 -0.50 -20.28
CA THR A 306 51.19 -0.62 -21.43
C THR A 306 49.72 -0.54 -21.00
N PRO A 307 48.79 -0.12 -21.88
CA PRO A 307 47.35 -0.20 -21.62
C PRO A 307 46.88 -1.62 -21.26
N ALA A 308 47.52 -2.65 -21.84
CA ALA A 308 47.26 -4.05 -21.52
C ALA A 308 47.59 -4.39 -20.04
N LEU A 309 48.67 -3.82 -19.50
CA LEU A 309 48.99 -3.95 -18.07
C LEU A 309 47.92 -3.28 -17.19
N ALA A 310 47.44 -2.10 -17.56
CA ALA A 310 46.38 -1.42 -16.82
C ALA A 310 45.06 -2.22 -16.82
N GLY A 311 44.72 -2.88 -17.94
CA GLY A 311 43.57 -3.80 -18.02
C GLY A 311 43.75 -5.05 -17.15
N ALA A 312 44.94 -5.65 -17.16
CA ALA A 312 45.25 -6.80 -16.29
C ALA A 312 45.24 -6.42 -14.79
N GLN A 313 45.75 -5.24 -14.44
CA GLN A 313 45.68 -4.67 -13.09
C GLN A 313 44.24 -4.43 -12.67
N LEU A 314 43.41 -3.85 -13.55
CA LEU A 314 42.00 -3.62 -13.30
C LEU A 314 41.27 -4.92 -12.97
N GLY A 315 41.40 -5.96 -13.80
CA GLY A 315 40.75 -7.25 -13.55
C GLY A 315 41.17 -7.91 -12.22
N ARG A 316 42.46 -7.82 -11.87
CA ARG A 316 42.97 -8.32 -10.59
C ARG A 316 42.47 -7.50 -9.41
N LEU A 317 42.42 -6.18 -9.52
CA LEU A 317 41.89 -5.30 -8.48
C LEU A 317 40.39 -5.50 -8.30
N VAL A 318 39.58 -5.52 -9.37
CA VAL A 318 38.13 -5.83 -9.28
C VAL A 318 37.93 -7.15 -8.54
N ARG A 319 38.68 -8.20 -8.92
CA ARG A 319 38.61 -9.50 -8.24
C ARG A 319 38.96 -9.39 -6.75
N LEU A 320 40.03 -8.68 -6.42
CA LEU A 320 40.46 -8.45 -5.03
C LEU A 320 39.39 -7.70 -4.24
N GLU A 321 38.92 -6.56 -4.74
CA GLU A 321 37.88 -5.72 -4.13
C GLU A 321 36.59 -6.52 -3.90
N PHE A 322 36.14 -7.23 -4.93
CA PHE A 322 34.93 -8.05 -4.90
C PHE A 322 35.01 -9.18 -3.87
N PHE A 323 36.05 -10.02 -3.94
CA PHE A 323 36.19 -11.13 -3.00
C PHE A 323 36.50 -10.66 -1.57
N SER A 324 37.19 -9.54 -1.40
CA SER A 324 37.40 -8.94 -0.08
C SER A 324 36.08 -8.49 0.55
N THR A 325 35.15 -8.00 -0.28
CA THR A 325 33.84 -7.55 0.17
C THR A 325 32.91 -8.72 0.44
N ILE A 326 32.80 -9.69 -0.47
CA ILE A 326 31.90 -10.85 -0.27
C ILE A 326 32.35 -11.72 0.91
N ARG A 327 33.65 -11.85 1.13
CA ARG A 327 34.19 -12.57 2.30
C ARG A 327 34.19 -11.73 3.57
N SER A 328 33.79 -10.46 3.49
CA SER A 328 33.63 -9.61 4.66
C SER A 328 32.53 -10.16 5.53
N VAL A 329 32.82 -10.31 6.82
CA VAL A 329 31.84 -10.81 7.79
C VAL A 329 30.63 -9.86 7.88
N TYR A 330 30.83 -8.56 7.66
CA TYR A 330 29.74 -7.57 7.59
C TYR A 330 28.80 -7.84 6.40
N PHE A 331 29.35 -8.21 5.24
CA PHE A 331 28.57 -8.47 4.04
C PHE A 331 27.73 -9.72 4.23
N ILE A 332 28.34 -10.80 4.71
CA ILE A 332 27.68 -12.07 4.99
C ILE A 332 26.56 -11.87 6.01
N GLY A 333 26.79 -11.05 7.05
CA GLY A 333 25.78 -10.72 8.05
C GLY A 333 24.58 -9.96 7.46
N ILE A 334 24.80 -8.88 6.71
CA ILE A 334 23.72 -8.09 6.08
C ILE A 334 22.97 -8.94 5.05
N LEU A 335 23.70 -9.71 4.23
CA LEU A 335 23.13 -10.62 3.25
C LEU A 335 22.26 -11.69 3.91
N GLY A 336 22.77 -12.37 4.95
CA GLY A 336 22.02 -13.40 5.68
C GLY A 336 20.73 -12.85 6.29
N ALA A 337 20.78 -11.64 6.87
CA ALA A 337 19.58 -10.98 7.40
C ALA A 337 18.58 -10.64 6.28
N GLY A 338 19.05 -10.14 5.14
CA GLY A 338 18.20 -9.87 3.98
C GLY A 338 17.58 -11.12 3.35
N LEU A 339 18.32 -12.22 3.24
CA LEU A 339 17.80 -13.50 2.72
C LEU A 339 16.78 -14.12 3.68
N LEU A 340 17.04 -14.07 4.99
CA LEU A 340 16.06 -14.51 5.99
C LEU A 340 14.78 -13.69 5.91
N PHE A 341 14.90 -12.37 5.76
CA PHE A 341 13.77 -11.48 5.56
C PHE A 341 12.97 -11.86 4.31
N LEU A 342 13.65 -12.07 3.18
CA LEU A 342 13.02 -12.48 1.92
C LEU A 342 12.25 -13.79 2.03
N LEU A 343 12.82 -14.80 2.67
CA LEU A 343 12.16 -16.09 2.84
C LEU A 343 10.88 -15.95 3.66
N ILE A 344 10.89 -15.14 4.71
CA ILE A 344 9.73 -14.96 5.60
C ILE A 344 8.66 -14.07 4.96
N ALA A 345 9.06 -12.95 4.35
CA ALA A 345 8.15 -12.10 3.57
C ALA A 345 7.51 -12.93 2.44
N GLY A 346 8.33 -13.78 1.83
CA GLY A 346 7.97 -14.88 0.95
C GLY A 346 6.74 -15.69 1.33
N LEU A 347 6.64 -16.09 2.59
CA LEU A 347 5.54 -16.94 3.07
C LEU A 347 4.20 -16.20 3.20
N GLN A 348 4.19 -14.89 2.97
CA GLN A 348 3.02 -14.02 3.14
C GLN A 348 2.49 -13.46 1.81
N VAL A 349 2.95 -14.01 0.68
CA VAL A 349 2.58 -13.56 -0.66
C VAL A 349 1.05 -13.61 -0.87
N GLY A 350 0.47 -12.42 -1.06
CA GLY A 350 -0.85 -12.19 -1.66
C GLY A 350 -2.04 -12.87 -0.97
N LYS A 351 -2.22 -12.64 0.34
CA LYS A 351 -3.43 -13.07 1.06
C LYS A 351 -4.59 -12.09 0.89
N ILE A 352 -5.75 -12.57 0.43
CA ILE A 352 -7.02 -11.84 0.36
C ILE A 352 -8.07 -12.63 1.17
N TYR A 353 -8.72 -11.99 2.16
CA TYR A 353 -9.63 -12.65 3.13
C TYR A 353 -9.03 -13.89 3.83
N GLY A 354 -7.72 -13.87 4.06
CA GLY A 354 -6.98 -15.01 4.63
C GLY A 354 -6.50 -16.05 3.61
N THR A 355 -7.02 -16.01 2.38
CA THR A 355 -6.70 -16.97 1.31
C THR A 355 -5.53 -16.53 0.46
N ASN A 356 -4.59 -17.44 0.23
CA ASN A 356 -3.38 -17.20 -0.53
C ASN A 356 -3.68 -17.00 -2.02
N THR A 357 -2.75 -16.38 -2.73
CA THR A 357 -2.68 -16.40 -4.20
C THR A 357 -1.61 -17.39 -4.63
N TYR A 358 -1.76 -17.96 -5.82
CA TYR A 358 -0.70 -18.76 -6.41
C TYR A 358 0.56 -17.90 -6.53
N PRO A 359 1.76 -18.42 -6.17
CA PRO A 359 3.00 -17.67 -6.26
C PRO A 359 3.49 -17.62 -7.71
N VAL A 360 2.67 -17.06 -8.60
CA VAL A 360 3.03 -16.82 -10.00
C VAL A 360 4.24 -15.89 -10.05
N THR A 361 5.13 -16.12 -11.02
CA THR A 361 6.43 -15.43 -11.09
C THR A 361 6.33 -13.89 -11.01
N PRO A 362 5.39 -13.20 -11.68
CA PRO A 362 5.26 -11.74 -11.57
C PRO A 362 5.03 -11.26 -10.14
N VAL A 363 4.14 -11.92 -9.40
CA VAL A 363 3.79 -11.56 -8.01
C VAL A 363 5.00 -11.80 -7.08
N VAL A 364 5.69 -12.93 -7.24
CA VAL A 364 6.87 -13.27 -6.42
C VAL A 364 8.01 -12.28 -6.69
N VAL A 365 8.34 -12.02 -7.95
CA VAL A 365 9.44 -11.12 -8.32
C VAL A 365 9.17 -9.70 -7.84
N GLN A 366 7.98 -9.15 -8.09
CA GLN A 366 7.63 -7.80 -7.67
C GLN A 366 7.71 -7.64 -6.14
N MET A 367 7.20 -8.63 -5.39
CA MET A 367 7.29 -8.62 -3.94
C MET A 367 8.74 -8.71 -3.44
N MET A 368 9.55 -9.60 -4.03
CA MET A 368 10.95 -9.79 -3.62
C MET A 368 11.80 -8.56 -3.94
N VAL A 369 11.63 -7.93 -5.10
CA VAL A 369 12.30 -6.67 -5.43
C VAL A 369 11.95 -5.59 -4.43
N GLY A 370 10.66 -5.40 -4.14
CA GLY A 370 10.20 -4.40 -3.15
C GLY A 370 10.79 -4.64 -1.76
N SER A 371 10.80 -5.89 -1.30
CA SER A 371 11.28 -6.28 0.03
C SER A 371 12.81 -6.20 0.17
N PHE A 372 13.56 -6.51 -0.88
CA PHE A 372 15.03 -6.53 -0.80
C PHE A 372 15.70 -5.19 -1.10
N THR A 373 14.99 -4.24 -1.69
CA THR A 373 15.54 -2.93 -2.10
C THR A 373 16.23 -2.21 -0.94
N LEU A 374 15.66 -2.24 0.27
CA LEU A 374 16.28 -1.60 1.45
C LEU A 374 17.69 -2.14 1.74
N PHE A 375 17.90 -3.46 1.65
CA PHE A 375 19.21 -4.08 1.88
C PHE A 375 20.21 -3.70 0.80
N GLN A 376 19.76 -3.61 -0.46
CA GLN A 376 20.58 -3.13 -1.57
C GLN A 376 21.03 -1.68 -1.33
N LEU A 377 20.12 -0.79 -0.91
CA LEU A 377 20.46 0.60 -0.56
C LEU A 377 21.45 0.69 0.60
N ILE A 378 21.26 -0.11 1.65
CA ILE A 378 22.20 -0.19 2.80
C ILE A 378 23.58 -0.66 2.32
N ILE A 379 23.65 -1.72 1.52
CA ILE A 379 24.92 -2.27 1.00
C ILE A 379 25.63 -1.24 0.11
N ILE A 380 24.91 -0.58 -0.81
CA ILE A 380 25.47 0.47 -1.68
C ILE A 380 26.05 1.62 -0.84
N THR A 381 25.28 2.08 0.15
CA THR A 381 25.68 3.21 0.98
C THR A 381 26.87 2.85 1.86
N PHE A 382 26.81 1.71 2.54
CA PHE A 382 27.87 1.26 3.44
C PHE A 382 29.17 0.93 2.69
N TYR A 383 29.10 0.07 1.67
CA TYR A 383 30.28 -0.43 0.97
C TYR A 383 30.91 0.57 0.00
N SER A 384 30.17 1.56 -0.51
CA SER A 384 30.83 2.69 -1.20
C SER A 384 31.81 3.41 -0.27
N GLY A 385 31.45 3.61 1.00
CA GLY A 385 32.34 4.19 2.01
C GLY A 385 33.49 3.26 2.39
N GLU A 386 33.21 1.98 2.69
CA GLU A 386 34.26 1.00 3.03
C GLU A 386 35.30 0.86 1.90
N LEU A 387 34.86 0.72 0.65
CA LEU A 387 35.77 0.58 -0.48
C LEU A 387 36.63 1.83 -0.69
N VAL A 388 36.07 3.04 -0.59
CA VAL A 388 36.82 4.29 -0.81
C VAL A 388 37.82 4.59 0.33
N TRP A 389 37.55 4.13 1.55
CA TRP A 389 38.36 4.44 2.73
C TRP A 389 39.29 3.31 3.18
N ARG A 390 39.15 2.09 2.65
CA ARG A 390 39.87 0.89 3.11
C ARG A 390 41.38 1.05 3.29
N GLU A 391 42.08 1.62 2.31
CA GLU A 391 43.54 1.78 2.36
C GLU A 391 43.97 2.82 3.40
N ARG A 392 43.12 3.82 3.67
CA ARG A 392 43.34 4.82 4.71
C ARG A 392 43.08 4.23 6.09
N ASP A 393 41.98 3.49 6.25
CA ASP A 393 41.63 2.78 7.49
C ASP A 393 42.73 1.74 7.87
N SER A 394 43.39 1.16 6.87
CA SER A 394 44.51 0.20 7.06
C SER A 394 45.89 0.87 7.14
N ASN A 395 46.00 2.20 7.06
CA ASN A 395 47.25 2.98 7.04
C ASN A 395 48.25 2.61 5.92
N ILE A 396 47.78 2.06 4.80
CA ILE A 396 48.62 1.68 3.64
C ILE A 396 48.45 2.60 2.43
N HIS A 397 47.60 3.62 2.53
CA HIS A 397 47.30 4.55 1.43
C HIS A 397 48.54 5.20 0.81
N GLN A 398 49.58 5.53 1.59
CA GLN A 398 50.83 6.09 1.06
C GLN A 398 51.59 5.12 0.14
N ILE A 399 51.59 3.83 0.47
CA ILE A 399 52.20 2.77 -0.34
C ILE A 399 51.37 2.57 -1.61
N TYR A 400 50.05 2.53 -1.46
CA TYR A 400 49.11 2.34 -2.55
C TYR A 400 49.18 3.48 -3.58
N ASP A 401 49.24 4.73 -3.11
CA ASP A 401 49.30 5.91 -3.97
C ASP A 401 50.61 6.04 -4.74
N ALA A 402 51.71 5.53 -4.17
CA ALA A 402 53.03 5.48 -4.79
C ALA A 402 53.16 4.41 -5.89
N MET A 403 52.21 3.49 -6.02
CA MET A 403 52.24 2.47 -7.07
C MET A 403 52.11 3.11 -8.46
N PRO A 404 52.85 2.63 -9.48
CA PRO A 404 52.82 3.21 -10.83
C PRO A 404 51.58 2.72 -11.62
N MET A 405 50.40 2.99 -11.08
CA MET A 405 49.10 2.73 -11.72
C MET A 405 48.35 4.04 -11.99
N PRO A 406 47.62 4.16 -13.10
CA PRO A 406 46.77 5.33 -13.37
C PRO A 406 45.64 5.45 -12.33
N SER A 407 45.25 6.67 -11.97
CA SER A 407 44.24 6.93 -10.91
C SER A 407 42.83 6.42 -11.23
N TRP A 408 42.49 6.22 -12.51
CA TRP A 408 41.19 5.68 -12.91
C TRP A 408 41.06 4.18 -12.61
N VAL A 409 42.17 3.43 -12.61
CA VAL A 409 42.19 1.98 -12.39
C VAL A 409 41.63 1.61 -11.00
N PRO A 410 42.11 2.18 -9.87
CA PRO A 410 41.56 1.83 -8.56
C PRO A 410 40.10 2.29 -8.38
N PHE A 411 39.72 3.43 -8.96
CA PHE A 411 38.32 3.90 -8.93
C PHE A 411 37.39 2.93 -9.65
N VAL A 412 37.69 2.61 -10.92
CA VAL A 412 36.88 1.69 -11.73
C VAL A 412 36.90 0.29 -11.13
N ALA A 413 38.00 -0.14 -10.50
CA ALA A 413 38.06 -1.41 -9.80
C ALA A 413 37.06 -1.49 -8.64
N LYS A 414 37.01 -0.46 -7.80
CA LYS A 414 36.09 -0.37 -6.65
C LYS A 414 34.65 -0.21 -7.07
N LEU A 415 34.38 0.65 -8.07
CA LEU A 415 33.04 0.80 -8.64
C LEU A 415 32.57 -0.51 -9.26
N GLY A 416 33.40 -1.16 -10.08
CA GLY A 416 33.09 -2.45 -10.71
C GLY A 416 32.85 -3.56 -9.71
N ALA A 417 33.60 -3.59 -8.61
CA ALA A 417 33.34 -4.52 -7.51
C ALA A 417 31.99 -4.26 -6.83
N LEU A 418 31.66 -2.99 -6.53
CA LEU A 418 30.37 -2.60 -5.96
C LEU A 418 29.19 -2.94 -6.88
N MET A 419 29.36 -2.76 -8.19
CA MET A 419 28.38 -3.12 -9.21
C MET A 419 28.21 -4.65 -9.32
N LEU A 420 29.29 -5.41 -9.33
CA LEU A 420 29.25 -6.88 -9.38
C LEU A 420 28.57 -7.47 -8.13
N ILE A 421 28.72 -6.82 -6.97
CA ILE A 421 27.98 -7.18 -5.76
C ILE A 421 26.47 -7.07 -6.01
N GLN A 422 25.98 -6.02 -6.68
CA GLN A 422 24.54 -5.90 -6.98
C GLN A 422 24.05 -7.03 -7.89
N VAL A 423 24.86 -7.46 -8.87
CA VAL A 423 24.56 -8.62 -9.73
C VAL A 423 24.42 -9.90 -8.91
N VAL A 424 25.34 -10.16 -7.97
CA VAL A 424 25.27 -11.33 -7.07
C VAL A 424 24.02 -11.27 -6.19
N LEU A 425 23.74 -10.10 -5.63
CA LEU A 425 22.55 -9.91 -4.78
C LEU A 425 21.26 -10.22 -5.56
N LEU A 426 21.12 -9.74 -6.78
CA LEU A 426 19.96 -10.03 -7.63
C LEU A 426 19.88 -11.51 -8.04
N ALA A 427 21.02 -12.16 -8.31
CA ALA A 427 21.05 -13.60 -8.56
C ALA A 427 20.57 -14.41 -7.34
N LEU A 428 20.91 -13.96 -6.12
CA LEU A 428 20.41 -14.57 -4.89
C LEU A 428 18.91 -14.32 -4.68
N VAL A 429 18.42 -13.12 -5.02
CA VAL A 429 16.97 -12.83 -5.02
C VAL A 429 16.24 -13.77 -5.98
N MET A 430 16.75 -13.96 -7.20
CA MET A 430 16.21 -14.91 -8.18
C MET A 430 16.17 -16.34 -7.63
N LEU A 431 17.28 -16.79 -7.03
CA LEU A 431 17.37 -18.12 -6.43
C LEU A 431 16.35 -18.28 -5.29
N CYS A 432 16.22 -17.29 -4.41
CA CYS A 432 15.22 -17.29 -3.35
C CYS A 432 13.80 -17.35 -3.90
N GLY A 433 13.49 -16.61 -4.97
CA GLY A 433 12.18 -16.66 -5.64
C GLY A 433 11.85 -18.04 -6.17
N ILE A 434 12.79 -18.69 -6.86
CA ILE A 434 12.63 -20.05 -7.37
C ILE A 434 12.46 -21.05 -6.22
N LEU A 435 13.30 -20.97 -5.19
CA LEU A 435 13.19 -21.83 -4.00
C LEU A 435 11.87 -21.65 -3.28
N LEU A 436 11.36 -20.42 -3.21
CA LEU A 436 10.07 -20.11 -2.61
C LEU A 436 8.91 -20.70 -3.40
N GLN A 437 8.87 -20.48 -4.72
CA GLN A 437 7.86 -21.08 -5.59
C GLN A 437 7.87 -22.61 -5.45
N THR A 438 9.06 -23.21 -5.42
CA THR A 438 9.25 -24.65 -5.21
C THR A 438 8.73 -25.10 -3.84
N GLY A 439 9.07 -24.37 -2.78
CA GLY A 439 8.62 -24.67 -1.41
C GLY A 439 7.11 -24.53 -1.22
N MET A 440 6.46 -23.67 -2.01
CA MET A 440 4.99 -23.52 -2.06
C MET A 440 4.31 -24.48 -3.05
N GLY A 441 5.05 -25.42 -3.67
CA GLY A 441 4.50 -26.42 -4.60
C GLY A 441 4.20 -25.90 -6.00
N TYR A 442 4.72 -24.75 -6.40
CA TYR A 442 4.53 -24.14 -7.72
C TYR A 442 5.79 -24.31 -8.59
N PHE A 443 5.67 -25.10 -9.66
CA PHE A 443 6.81 -25.49 -10.51
C PHE A 443 6.84 -24.83 -11.90
N ARG A 444 5.91 -23.92 -12.20
CA ARG A 444 5.88 -23.19 -13.48
C ARG A 444 6.76 -21.93 -13.40
N TYR A 445 8.06 -22.11 -13.53
CA TYR A 445 9.02 -21.00 -13.42
C TYR A 445 9.16 -20.23 -14.74
N GLU A 446 8.85 -18.94 -14.72
CA GLU A 446 9.14 -18.03 -15.83
C GLU A 446 10.52 -17.39 -15.65
N LEU A 447 11.59 -18.17 -15.88
CA LEU A 447 12.97 -17.71 -15.68
C LEU A 447 13.31 -16.46 -16.51
N GLY A 448 12.73 -16.33 -17.71
CA GLY A 448 12.89 -15.14 -18.55
C GLY A 448 12.38 -13.88 -17.85
N LEU A 449 11.25 -13.97 -17.13
CA LEU A 449 10.68 -12.84 -16.41
C LEU A 449 11.54 -12.41 -15.22
N TYR A 450 12.09 -13.38 -14.46
CA TYR A 450 13.09 -13.08 -13.43
C TYR A 450 14.29 -12.32 -14.00
N VAL A 451 14.82 -12.78 -15.13
CA VAL A 451 16.00 -12.15 -15.76
C VAL A 451 15.68 -10.74 -16.23
N GLN A 452 14.55 -10.56 -16.92
CA GLN A 452 14.10 -9.25 -17.38
C GLN A 452 13.93 -8.28 -16.22
N GLU A 453 13.26 -8.69 -15.15
CA GLU A 453 12.91 -7.76 -14.08
C GLU A 453 14.08 -7.42 -13.17
N LEU A 454 14.85 -8.43 -12.78
CA LEU A 454 15.98 -8.24 -11.88
C LEU A 454 17.17 -7.62 -12.60
N PHE A 455 17.54 -8.12 -13.78
CA PHE A 455 18.76 -7.69 -14.48
C PHE A 455 18.50 -6.69 -15.60
N GLY A 456 17.31 -6.66 -16.20
CA GLY A 456 16.93 -5.70 -17.22
C GLY A 456 16.47 -4.36 -16.65
N PHE A 457 15.64 -4.38 -15.60
CA PHE A 457 15.11 -3.16 -14.99
C PHE A 457 15.79 -2.81 -13.66
N GLN A 458 15.73 -3.67 -12.65
CA GLN A 458 16.21 -3.31 -11.31
C GLN A 458 17.74 -3.04 -11.27
N LEU A 459 18.54 -3.87 -11.93
CA LEU A 459 20.00 -3.74 -11.94
C LEU A 459 20.46 -2.35 -12.42
N ILE A 460 19.89 -1.83 -13.51
CA ILE A 460 20.30 -0.53 -14.06
C ILE A 460 20.14 0.57 -13.01
N SER A 461 19.00 0.57 -12.30
CA SER A 461 18.75 1.50 -11.21
C SER A 461 19.80 1.40 -10.09
N LEU A 462 20.20 0.17 -9.71
CA LEU A 462 21.21 -0.05 -8.67
C LEU A 462 22.60 0.41 -9.12
N LEU A 463 22.97 0.16 -10.37
CA LEU A 463 24.26 0.60 -10.94
C LEU A 463 24.39 2.13 -10.91
N LEU A 464 23.32 2.85 -11.25
CA LEU A 464 23.28 4.32 -11.18
C LEU A 464 23.49 4.80 -9.73
N LEU A 465 22.86 4.14 -8.75
CA LEU A 465 23.06 4.47 -7.34
C LEU A 465 24.48 4.18 -6.85
N CYS A 466 25.14 3.12 -7.34
CA CYS A 466 26.55 2.87 -7.03
C CYS A 466 27.46 4.03 -7.45
N VAL A 467 27.22 4.60 -8.64
CA VAL A 467 27.99 5.76 -9.14
C VAL A 467 27.79 6.98 -8.24
N LEU A 468 26.54 7.29 -7.89
CA LEU A 468 26.23 8.41 -7.00
C LEU A 468 26.85 8.23 -5.61
N ALA A 469 26.75 7.04 -5.03
CA ALA A 469 27.30 6.74 -3.71
C ALA A 469 28.83 6.88 -3.69
N MET A 470 29.52 6.41 -4.74
CA MET A 470 30.96 6.59 -4.89
C MET A 470 31.35 8.06 -5.03
N LEU A 471 30.61 8.85 -5.82
CA LEU A 471 30.84 10.29 -5.95
C LEU A 471 30.75 10.99 -4.59
N VAL A 472 29.67 10.76 -3.85
CA VAL A 472 29.45 11.36 -2.53
C VAL A 472 30.62 11.05 -1.58
N GLN A 473 31.10 9.80 -1.58
CA GLN A 473 32.24 9.38 -0.75
C GLN A 473 33.58 10.00 -1.17
N VAL A 474 33.75 10.32 -2.46
CA VAL A 474 34.94 11.00 -2.98
C VAL A 474 34.92 12.50 -2.65
N LEU A 475 33.75 13.14 -2.76
CA LEU A 475 33.59 14.56 -2.48
C LEU A 475 33.81 14.87 -0.99
N VAL A 476 33.24 14.03 -0.12
CA VAL A 476 33.25 14.25 1.32
C VAL A 476 34.49 13.62 1.95
N ASN A 477 35.34 14.44 2.59
CA ASN A 477 36.52 13.95 3.31
C ASN A 477 36.18 13.33 4.69
N ASN A 478 35.06 12.62 4.78
CA ASN A 478 34.65 11.86 5.95
C ASN A 478 33.65 10.75 5.55
N LYS A 479 34.02 9.49 5.82
CA LYS A 479 33.23 8.28 5.52
C LYS A 479 31.79 8.33 6.04
N PHE A 480 31.62 8.72 7.31
CA PHE A 480 30.32 8.78 7.97
C PHE A 480 29.45 9.92 7.41
N MET A 481 30.06 11.06 7.08
CA MET A 481 29.35 12.15 6.42
C MET A 481 28.91 11.74 5.00
N GLY A 482 29.71 10.94 4.28
CA GLY A 482 29.29 10.37 3.00
C GLY A 482 28.07 9.44 3.13
N HIS A 483 28.03 8.58 4.15
CA HIS A 483 26.85 7.77 4.47
C HIS A 483 25.63 8.63 4.80
N PHE A 484 25.82 9.66 5.61
CA PHE A 484 24.78 10.60 6.02
C PHE A 484 24.15 11.34 4.83
N ILE A 485 24.96 11.82 3.89
CA ILE A 485 24.46 12.50 2.69
C ILE A 485 23.64 11.56 1.80
N MET A 486 24.05 10.28 1.67
CA MET A 486 23.25 9.30 0.93
C MET A 486 21.89 9.04 1.60
N ILE A 487 21.85 8.97 2.94
CA ILE A 487 20.59 8.86 3.68
C ILE A 487 19.71 10.09 3.45
N LEU A 488 20.28 11.30 3.51
CA LEU A 488 19.55 12.54 3.21
C LEU A 488 19.02 12.56 1.77
N TYR A 489 19.78 12.04 0.79
CA TYR A 489 19.32 11.91 -0.59
C TYR A 489 18.11 10.97 -0.69
N TYR A 490 18.10 9.85 0.02
CA TYR A 490 16.94 8.96 0.05
C TYR A 490 15.73 9.62 0.71
N VAL A 491 15.93 10.30 1.84
CA VAL A 491 14.86 11.06 2.52
C VAL A 491 14.31 12.16 1.62
N PHE A 492 15.17 12.94 0.97
CA PHE A 492 14.76 13.97 0.02
C PHE A 492 13.91 13.40 -1.12
N ASN A 493 14.27 12.24 -1.67
CA ASN A 493 13.48 11.60 -2.73
C ASN A 493 12.06 11.19 -2.29
N ILE A 494 11.86 10.90 -1.01
CA ILE A 494 10.54 10.60 -0.45
C ILE A 494 9.68 11.87 -0.38
N PHE A 495 10.29 13.04 -0.17
CA PHE A 495 9.59 14.33 0.07
C PHE A 495 9.63 15.33 -1.10
N LYS A 496 10.29 15.00 -2.22
CA LYS A 496 10.49 15.97 -3.32
C LYS A 496 9.21 16.33 -4.07
N SER A 497 8.25 15.42 -4.19
CA SER A 497 6.99 15.70 -4.92
C SER A 497 6.18 16.77 -4.18
N GLN A 498 6.23 16.76 -2.86
CA GLN A 498 5.60 17.76 -1.99
C GLN A 498 6.27 19.15 -2.11
N LEU A 499 7.51 19.23 -2.59
CA LEU A 499 8.19 20.49 -2.94
C LEU A 499 7.86 20.96 -4.37
N GLY A 500 6.99 20.26 -5.11
CA GLY A 500 6.69 20.53 -6.51
C GLY A 500 7.76 20.03 -7.50
N LEU A 501 8.74 19.25 -7.04
CA LEU A 501 9.81 18.68 -7.86
C LEU A 501 9.41 17.29 -8.38
N GLU A 502 8.34 17.25 -9.20
CA GLU A 502 7.72 16.01 -9.68
C GLU A 502 8.24 15.55 -11.05
N HIS A 503 8.98 16.39 -11.78
CA HIS A 503 9.48 16.05 -13.12
C HIS A 503 10.66 15.09 -13.05
N ASN A 504 10.65 14.04 -13.88
CA ASN A 504 11.66 12.98 -13.82
C ASN A 504 13.05 13.48 -14.23
N LEU A 505 13.16 14.39 -15.20
CA LEU A 505 14.46 15.00 -15.58
C LEU A 505 15.27 15.67 -14.45
N TYR A 506 14.65 16.06 -13.33
CA TYR A 506 15.37 16.65 -12.18
C TYR A 506 15.79 15.62 -11.12
N SER A 507 15.23 14.40 -11.20
CA SER A 507 15.45 13.37 -10.20
C SER A 507 16.40 12.31 -10.73
N TYR A 508 17.64 12.31 -10.25
CA TYR A 508 18.61 11.26 -10.60
C TYR A 508 18.03 9.86 -10.38
N ASN A 509 18.26 8.96 -11.35
CA ASN A 509 17.74 7.59 -11.36
C ASN A 509 16.21 7.46 -11.39
N SER A 510 15.49 8.50 -11.82
CA SER A 510 14.04 8.42 -12.04
C SER A 510 13.68 7.81 -13.39
N ASP A 511 12.41 7.42 -13.50
CA ASP A 511 11.76 6.93 -14.71
C ASP A 511 10.23 7.05 -14.56
N PRO A 512 9.44 6.95 -15.66
CA PRO A 512 7.98 7.02 -15.62
C PRO A 512 7.28 5.83 -14.95
N GLY A 513 8.03 4.80 -14.51
CA GLY A 513 7.52 3.56 -13.97
C GLY A 513 7.30 2.47 -15.02
N VAL A 514 7.41 1.21 -14.57
CA VAL A 514 7.17 0.00 -15.36
C VAL A 514 6.23 -0.91 -14.57
N GLN A 515 5.20 -1.42 -15.24
CA GLN A 515 4.25 -2.38 -14.66
C GLN A 515 4.12 -3.59 -15.57
N TYR A 516 4.19 -4.78 -14.96
CA TYR A 516 3.99 -6.04 -15.65
C TYR A 516 2.54 -6.52 -15.51
N SER A 517 1.97 -7.01 -16.61
CA SER A 517 0.70 -7.76 -16.64
C SER A 517 0.92 -9.10 -17.34
N ALA A 518 0.29 -10.19 -16.89
CA ALA A 518 0.42 -11.48 -17.58
C ALA A 518 -0.25 -11.46 -18.97
N MET A 519 -1.26 -10.61 -19.16
CA MET A 519 -1.87 -10.36 -20.47
C MET A 519 -0.98 -9.53 -21.41
N ASN A 520 -0.45 -8.40 -20.93
CA ASN A 520 0.21 -7.39 -21.79
C ASN A 520 1.75 -7.41 -21.73
N GLY A 521 2.34 -8.18 -20.81
CA GLY A 521 3.75 -8.09 -20.42
C GLY A 521 4.11 -6.70 -19.89
N TYR A 522 5.35 -6.28 -20.12
CA TYR A 522 5.79 -4.89 -19.89
C TYR A 522 5.25 -3.89 -20.91
N GLY A 523 4.71 -4.40 -22.03
CA GLY A 523 4.11 -3.61 -23.09
C GLY A 523 4.86 -2.32 -23.44
N HIS A 524 4.14 -1.21 -23.33
CA HIS A 524 4.60 0.10 -23.78
C HIS A 524 5.49 0.84 -22.78
N PHE A 525 5.68 0.30 -21.57
CA PHE A 525 6.52 0.94 -20.54
C PHE A 525 8.03 0.81 -20.83
N VAL A 526 8.42 -0.15 -21.69
CA VAL A 526 9.83 -0.49 -21.94
C VAL A 526 10.60 0.66 -22.58
N LEU A 527 10.08 1.25 -23.66
CA LEU A 527 10.75 2.33 -24.40
C LEU A 527 11.00 3.59 -23.55
N PRO A 528 9.98 4.18 -22.87
CA PRO A 528 10.22 5.34 -22.02
C PRO A 528 11.22 5.02 -20.91
N TYR A 529 11.08 3.87 -20.26
CA TYR A 529 12.00 3.45 -19.20
C TYR A 529 13.46 3.46 -19.67
N PHE A 530 13.80 2.74 -20.76
CA PHE A 530 15.17 2.67 -21.24
C PHE A 530 15.69 4.02 -21.74
N THR A 531 14.81 4.88 -22.28
CA THR A 531 15.19 6.24 -22.69
C THR A 531 15.63 7.08 -21.48
N PHE A 532 14.83 7.08 -20.40
CA PHE A 532 15.18 7.76 -19.15
C PHE A 532 16.43 7.17 -18.49
N LYS A 533 16.56 5.84 -18.48
CA LYS A 533 17.75 5.19 -17.92
C LYS A 533 19.01 5.46 -18.74
N LEU A 534 18.93 5.52 -20.06
CA LEU A 534 20.07 5.87 -20.92
C LEU A 534 20.50 7.33 -20.70
N TYR A 535 19.54 8.25 -20.56
CA TYR A 535 19.79 9.64 -20.17
C TYR A 535 20.55 9.70 -18.83
N TRP A 536 20.05 9.02 -17.79
CA TRP A 536 20.70 8.99 -16.48
C TRP A 536 22.02 8.23 -16.48
N ALA A 537 22.20 7.21 -17.31
CA ALA A 537 23.46 6.49 -17.48
C ALA A 537 24.52 7.37 -18.14
N ALA A 538 24.17 8.16 -19.17
CA ALA A 538 25.07 9.15 -19.75
C ALA A 538 25.48 10.20 -18.72
N PHE A 539 24.53 10.68 -17.90
CA PHE A 539 24.85 11.58 -16.80
C PHE A 539 25.74 10.91 -15.73
N ALA A 540 25.49 9.64 -15.42
CA ALA A 540 26.32 8.86 -14.50
C ALA A 540 27.75 8.69 -15.01
N VAL A 541 27.99 8.58 -16.32
CA VAL A 541 29.35 8.59 -16.88
C VAL A 541 30.06 9.91 -16.54
N VAL A 542 29.38 11.06 -16.64
CA VAL A 542 29.93 12.36 -16.23
C VAL A 542 30.26 12.37 -14.73
N LEU A 543 29.37 11.84 -13.88
CA LEU A 543 29.61 11.72 -12.43
C LEU A 543 30.78 10.78 -12.10
N ALA A 544 30.92 9.67 -12.83
CA ALA A 544 32.01 8.72 -12.66
C ALA A 544 33.35 9.33 -13.08
N LEU A 545 33.39 10.10 -14.18
CA LEU A 545 34.57 10.85 -14.61
C LEU A 545 34.96 11.92 -13.57
N ALA A 546 33.98 12.67 -13.05
CA ALA A 546 34.22 13.64 -11.99
C ALA A 546 34.78 12.96 -10.73
N SER A 547 34.22 11.81 -10.35
CA SER A 547 34.70 11.00 -9.21
C SER A 547 36.13 10.50 -9.42
N SER A 548 36.47 10.05 -10.63
CA SER A 548 37.82 9.59 -10.97
C SER A 548 38.84 10.74 -10.97
N LEU A 549 38.45 11.95 -11.38
CA LEU A 549 39.33 13.12 -11.42
C LEU A 549 39.56 13.73 -10.03
N LEU A 550 38.56 13.64 -9.15
CA LEU A 550 38.61 14.14 -7.76
C LEU A 550 39.10 13.09 -6.75
N TRP A 551 39.52 11.92 -7.23
CA TRP A 551 39.96 10.82 -6.40
C TRP A 551 41.13 11.25 -5.49
N PRO A 552 41.02 11.08 -4.15
CA PRO A 552 42.08 11.48 -3.24
C PRO A 552 43.31 10.58 -3.45
N ARG A 553 44.41 11.16 -3.94
CA ARG A 553 45.70 10.49 -4.12
C ARG A 553 46.81 11.39 -3.59
N GLY A 554 47.61 10.90 -2.65
CA GLY A 554 48.66 11.66 -1.96
C GLY A 554 48.26 12.12 -0.56
N THR A 555 49.16 12.85 0.11
CA THR A 555 48.99 13.30 1.50
C THR A 555 48.10 14.53 1.64
N GLU A 556 47.93 15.31 0.56
CA GLU A 556 47.16 16.55 0.57
C GLU A 556 45.67 16.26 0.30
N THR A 557 44.82 16.45 1.31
CA THR A 557 43.40 16.09 1.26
C THR A 557 42.45 17.28 1.03
N ARG A 558 42.99 18.50 0.94
CA ARG A 558 42.18 19.72 0.72
C ARG A 558 41.47 19.67 -0.63
N PHE A 559 40.19 20.06 -0.63
CA PHE A 559 39.38 20.09 -1.86
C PHE A 559 39.90 21.08 -2.91
N SER A 560 40.41 22.25 -2.48
CA SER A 560 40.96 23.27 -3.38
C SER A 560 42.12 22.76 -4.22
N TRP A 561 43.01 21.97 -3.63
CA TRP A 561 44.14 21.35 -4.32
C TRP A 561 43.68 20.29 -5.33
N ARG A 562 42.73 19.43 -4.94
CA ARG A 562 42.13 18.43 -5.83
C ARG A 562 41.48 19.07 -7.06
N TRP A 563 40.76 20.19 -6.88
CA TRP A 563 40.16 20.92 -7.99
C TRP A 563 41.19 21.51 -8.96
N GLN A 564 42.32 22.02 -8.47
CA GLN A 564 43.41 22.49 -9.32
C GLN A 564 44.04 21.32 -10.10
N GLN A 565 44.19 20.16 -9.46
CA GLN A 565 44.73 18.94 -10.07
C GLN A 565 43.81 18.36 -11.17
N VAL A 566 42.50 18.63 -11.13
CA VAL A 566 41.59 18.26 -12.23
C VAL A 566 42.04 18.91 -13.54
N ARG A 567 42.43 20.19 -13.52
CA ARG A 567 42.83 20.92 -14.75
C ARG A 567 44.04 20.29 -15.43
N THR A 568 44.99 19.78 -14.65
CA THR A 568 46.21 19.14 -15.17
C THR A 568 45.99 17.65 -15.51
N SER A 569 45.05 16.98 -14.83
CA SER A 569 44.78 15.54 -15.01
C SER A 569 43.71 15.25 -16.08
N PHE A 570 43.00 16.27 -16.57
CA PHE A 570 41.93 16.11 -17.55
C PHE A 570 42.48 15.98 -18.98
N SER A 571 42.83 14.75 -19.35
CA SER A 571 43.41 14.40 -20.65
C SER A 571 42.45 14.69 -21.83
N PRO A 572 42.97 14.86 -23.06
CA PRO A 572 42.14 15.09 -24.25
C PRO A 572 41.07 13.99 -24.46
N THR A 573 41.43 12.73 -24.21
CA THR A 573 40.49 11.60 -24.32
C THR A 573 39.33 11.71 -23.33
N LEU A 574 39.62 12.04 -22.06
CA LEU A 574 38.56 12.21 -21.05
C LEU A 574 37.66 13.41 -21.38
N ARG A 575 38.19 14.47 -21.98
CA ARG A 575 37.38 15.62 -22.46
C ARG A 575 36.44 15.21 -23.58
N VAL A 576 36.90 14.40 -24.53
CA VAL A 576 36.05 13.86 -25.60
C VAL A 576 34.94 12.97 -25.01
N VAL A 577 35.27 12.07 -24.09
CA VAL A 577 34.26 11.21 -23.43
C VAL A 577 33.25 12.03 -22.66
N ALA A 578 33.69 13.02 -21.86
CA ALA A 578 32.80 13.92 -21.14
C ALA A 578 31.92 14.75 -22.09
N GLY A 579 32.50 15.27 -23.18
CA GLY A 579 31.78 16.01 -24.22
C GLY A 579 30.71 15.18 -24.90
N LEU A 580 31.04 13.94 -25.30
CA LEU A 580 30.07 12.99 -25.87
C LEU A 580 28.96 12.62 -24.88
N ALA A 581 29.29 12.35 -23.62
CA ALA A 581 28.30 12.05 -22.58
C ALA A 581 27.35 13.24 -22.36
N LEU A 582 27.87 14.47 -22.30
CA LEU A 582 27.05 15.68 -22.18
C LEU A 582 26.18 15.92 -23.41
N LEU A 583 26.68 15.64 -24.63
CA LEU A 583 25.88 15.70 -25.85
C LEU A 583 24.73 14.69 -25.83
N VAL A 584 24.97 13.47 -25.34
CA VAL A 584 23.92 12.44 -25.18
C VAL A 584 22.90 12.88 -24.12
N VAL A 585 23.34 13.43 -22.99
CA VAL A 585 22.45 13.99 -21.95
C VAL A 585 21.59 15.11 -22.54
N ALA A 586 22.17 16.05 -23.30
CA ALA A 586 21.42 17.12 -23.92
C ALA A 586 20.44 16.61 -24.99
N GLY A 587 20.87 15.67 -25.85
CA GLY A 587 20.04 15.10 -26.92
C GLY A 587 18.89 14.25 -26.38
N LEU A 588 19.16 13.32 -25.47
CA LEU A 588 18.11 12.52 -24.82
C LEU A 588 17.25 13.35 -23.88
N GLY A 589 17.82 14.34 -23.19
CA GLY A 589 17.06 15.27 -22.37
C GLY A 589 16.08 16.10 -23.21
N ALA A 590 16.51 16.59 -24.37
CA ALA A 590 15.63 17.28 -25.32
C ALA A 590 14.57 16.34 -25.91
N TYR A 591 14.93 15.10 -26.24
CA TYR A 591 13.98 14.09 -26.73
C TYR A 591 12.93 13.71 -25.67
N ILE A 592 13.34 13.51 -24.42
CA ILE A 592 12.45 13.26 -23.29
C ILE A 592 11.53 14.46 -23.11
N PHE A 593 12.09 15.68 -23.00
CA PHE A 593 11.30 16.90 -22.83
C PHE A 593 10.31 17.12 -23.98
N TYR A 594 10.72 16.82 -25.21
CA TYR A 594 9.82 16.86 -26.37
C TYR A 594 8.66 15.87 -26.23
N ASN A 595 8.92 14.63 -25.81
CA ASN A 595 7.86 13.64 -25.57
C ASN A 595 6.95 14.04 -24.41
N THR A 596 7.51 14.52 -23.29
CA THR A 596 6.76 14.74 -22.05
C THR A 596 6.07 16.11 -21.96
N ASN A 597 6.61 17.13 -22.62
CA ASN A 597 6.13 18.52 -22.52
C ASN A 597 5.64 19.13 -23.85
N VAL A 598 6.02 18.56 -25.01
CA VAL A 598 5.60 19.07 -26.33
C VAL A 598 4.56 18.16 -26.97
N LEU A 599 4.83 16.85 -27.08
CA LEU A 599 3.86 15.86 -27.56
C LEU A 599 2.79 15.59 -26.51
N ASN A 600 3.19 15.54 -25.24
CA ASN A 600 2.30 15.37 -24.09
C ASN A 600 2.37 16.61 -23.19
N THR A 601 1.39 16.77 -22.30
CA THR A 601 1.34 17.91 -21.37
C THR A 601 1.75 17.48 -19.97
N TYR A 602 2.93 17.90 -19.52
CA TYR A 602 3.34 17.76 -18.12
C TYR A 602 2.63 18.79 -17.23
N ARG A 603 2.00 18.33 -16.14
CA ARG A 603 1.41 19.17 -15.10
C ARG A 603 1.78 18.62 -13.73
N SER A 604 2.08 19.53 -12.79
CA SER A 604 2.26 19.14 -11.39
C SER A 604 0.91 18.89 -10.71
N THR A 605 0.92 18.19 -9.58
CA THR A 605 -0.28 17.96 -8.75
C THR A 605 -1.01 19.27 -8.43
N ALA A 606 -0.27 20.32 -8.04
CA ALA A 606 -0.83 21.63 -7.71
C ALA A 606 -1.47 22.31 -8.94
N GLN A 607 -0.87 22.18 -10.13
CA GLN A 607 -1.44 22.72 -11.37
C GLN A 607 -2.73 22.00 -11.75
N GLN A 608 -2.79 20.66 -11.63
CA GLN A 608 -4.02 19.91 -11.89
C GLN A 608 -5.14 20.30 -10.93
N GLN A 609 -4.85 20.48 -9.64
CA GLN A 609 -5.81 20.95 -8.64
C GLN A 609 -6.31 22.38 -8.94
N ALA A 610 -5.44 23.27 -9.39
CA ALA A 610 -5.82 24.63 -9.80
C ALA A 610 -6.74 24.62 -11.03
N LEU A 611 -6.51 23.72 -11.99
CA LEU A 611 -7.38 23.53 -13.17
C LEU A 611 -8.76 22.99 -12.79
N GLN A 612 -8.83 22.01 -11.89
CA GLN A 612 -10.10 21.51 -11.34
C GLN A 612 -10.89 22.62 -10.63
N ALA A 613 -10.20 23.46 -9.85
CA ALA A 613 -10.81 24.62 -9.20
C ALA A 613 -11.29 25.67 -10.21
N ARG A 614 -10.53 25.92 -11.29
CA ARG A 614 -10.95 26.82 -12.38
C ARG A 614 -12.18 26.28 -13.10
N TYR A 615 -12.20 24.99 -13.42
CA TYR A 615 -13.36 24.32 -14.04
C TYR A 615 -14.62 24.52 -13.20
N GLU A 616 -14.54 24.27 -11.89
CA GLU A 616 -15.68 24.47 -10.99
C GLU A 616 -16.11 25.95 -10.93
N LYS A 617 -15.18 26.88 -10.71
CA LYS A 617 -15.51 28.32 -10.63
C LYS A 617 -16.15 28.86 -11.91
N THR A 618 -15.70 28.38 -13.06
CA THR A 618 -16.15 28.87 -14.37
C THR A 618 -17.47 28.25 -14.78
N TYR A 619 -17.64 26.93 -14.59
CA TYR A 619 -18.73 26.18 -15.20
C TYR A 619 -19.82 25.70 -14.25
N LYS A 620 -19.64 25.78 -12.92
CA LYS A 620 -20.66 25.32 -11.96
C LYS A 620 -22.02 26.01 -12.14
N SER A 621 -22.04 27.25 -12.63
CA SER A 621 -23.27 28.00 -12.94
C SER A 621 -24.13 27.31 -14.01
N TYR A 622 -23.54 26.51 -14.90
CA TYR A 622 -24.23 25.75 -15.94
C TYR A 622 -24.80 24.41 -15.46
N ALA A 623 -24.39 23.92 -14.28
CA ALA A 623 -24.74 22.59 -13.77
C ALA A 623 -26.25 22.35 -13.58
N ARG A 624 -27.02 23.42 -13.31
CA ARG A 624 -28.47 23.36 -13.12
C ARG A 624 -29.29 23.63 -14.38
N ARG A 625 -28.66 23.96 -15.50
CA ARG A 625 -29.39 24.22 -16.75
C ARG A 625 -29.96 22.89 -17.29
N PRO A 626 -31.21 22.87 -17.77
CA PRO A 626 -31.76 21.69 -18.46
C PRO A 626 -30.87 21.31 -19.65
N GLN A 627 -30.59 20.02 -19.79
CA GLN A 627 -29.79 19.44 -20.87
C GLN A 627 -30.52 18.24 -21.45
N PRO A 628 -30.40 17.96 -22.76
CA PRO A 628 -31.06 16.82 -23.36
C PRO A 628 -30.36 15.53 -22.88
N ARG A 629 -31.10 14.43 -22.86
CA ARG A 629 -30.65 13.15 -22.30
C ARG A 629 -30.35 12.17 -23.43
N VAL A 630 -29.28 11.39 -23.29
CA VAL A 630 -28.96 10.30 -24.22
C VAL A 630 -30.00 9.19 -24.06
N VAL A 631 -30.67 8.81 -25.17
CA VAL A 631 -31.70 7.74 -25.20
C VAL A 631 -31.41 6.62 -26.18
N ALA A 632 -30.43 6.81 -27.07
CA ALA A 632 -29.90 5.73 -27.89
C ALA A 632 -28.45 6.04 -28.26
N VAL A 633 -27.64 4.99 -28.34
CA VAL A 633 -26.24 5.02 -28.70
C VAL A 633 -26.03 4.03 -29.85
N GLN A 634 -25.49 4.52 -30.96
CA GLN A 634 -24.95 3.70 -32.02
C GLN A 634 -23.49 4.10 -32.24
N VAL A 635 -22.57 3.20 -31.95
CA VAL A 635 -21.13 3.51 -31.97
C VAL A 635 -20.32 2.43 -32.66
N ALA A 636 -19.44 2.85 -33.56
CA ALA A 636 -18.36 2.06 -34.10
C ALA A 636 -17.07 2.38 -33.33
N VAL A 637 -16.41 1.35 -32.81
CA VAL A 637 -15.16 1.46 -32.05
C VAL A 637 -14.06 0.74 -32.81
N ASP A 638 -13.14 1.49 -33.36
CA ASP A 638 -11.96 0.95 -34.03
C ASP A 638 -10.78 0.98 -33.06
N MET A 639 -10.42 -0.20 -32.53
CA MET A 639 -9.28 -0.37 -31.61
C MET A 639 -8.03 -0.75 -32.40
N TYR A 640 -6.92 -0.05 -32.15
CA TYR A 640 -5.63 -0.32 -32.77
C TYR A 640 -4.60 -0.70 -31.70
N PRO A 641 -4.69 -1.92 -31.12
CA PRO A 641 -3.85 -2.31 -29.99
C PRO A 641 -2.35 -2.10 -30.22
N ALA A 642 -1.84 -2.40 -31.43
CA ALA A 642 -0.43 -2.26 -31.79
C ALA A 642 0.08 -0.82 -31.76
N GLN A 643 -0.77 0.15 -32.12
CA GLN A 643 -0.47 1.58 -32.03
C GLN A 643 -0.87 2.18 -30.68
N ARG A 644 -1.70 1.47 -29.90
CA ARG A 644 -2.41 1.95 -28.71
C ARG A 644 -3.38 3.10 -29.00
N ASP A 645 -3.88 3.17 -30.23
CA ASP A 645 -4.87 4.14 -30.64
C ASP A 645 -6.28 3.55 -30.53
N ILE A 646 -7.27 4.43 -30.33
CA ILE A 646 -8.68 4.06 -30.40
C ILE A 646 -9.47 5.18 -31.07
N ARG A 647 -10.44 4.80 -31.91
CA ARG A 647 -11.32 5.74 -32.60
C ARG A 647 -12.78 5.38 -32.37
N PHE A 648 -13.58 6.39 -32.03
CA PHE A 648 -15.02 6.29 -31.84
C PHE A 648 -15.74 7.05 -32.95
N ARG A 649 -16.62 6.37 -33.68
CA ARG A 649 -17.48 6.98 -34.71
C ARG A 649 -18.92 6.60 -34.47
N GLY A 650 -19.82 7.55 -34.35
CA GLY A 650 -21.19 7.19 -34.05
C GLY A 650 -22.14 8.34 -33.89
N SER A 651 -23.29 8.03 -33.32
CA SER A 651 -24.27 9.02 -32.95
C SER A 651 -24.98 8.71 -31.65
N TYR A 652 -25.32 9.76 -30.93
CA TYR A 652 -26.29 9.73 -29.84
C TYR A 652 -27.61 10.32 -30.28
N TRP A 653 -28.71 9.72 -29.85
CA TRP A 653 -30.00 10.39 -29.86
C TRP A 653 -30.19 11.13 -28.54
N LEU A 654 -30.28 12.46 -28.63
CA LEU A 654 -30.50 13.36 -27.50
C LEU A 654 -31.97 13.77 -27.46
N LEU A 655 -32.66 13.45 -26.36
CA LEU A 655 -34.08 13.76 -26.16
C LEU A 655 -34.24 14.84 -25.09
N ASN A 656 -35.02 15.88 -25.38
CA ASN A 656 -35.43 16.83 -24.35
C ASN A 656 -36.52 16.20 -23.47
N ARG A 657 -36.12 15.68 -22.31
CA ARG A 657 -37.05 15.16 -21.29
C ARG A 657 -37.54 16.22 -20.30
N SER A 658 -37.04 17.45 -20.40
CA SER A 658 -37.42 18.53 -19.48
C SER A 658 -38.73 19.18 -19.93
N ALA A 659 -39.40 19.88 -19.00
CA ALA A 659 -40.61 20.65 -19.31
C ALA A 659 -40.31 21.99 -20.03
N GLN A 660 -39.04 22.35 -20.17
CA GLN A 660 -38.60 23.63 -20.75
C GLN A 660 -37.96 23.41 -22.13
N PRO A 661 -38.11 24.35 -23.07
CA PRO A 661 -37.33 24.32 -24.30
C PRO A 661 -35.83 24.43 -24.01
N ILE A 662 -35.01 23.66 -24.72
CA ILE A 662 -33.55 23.71 -24.62
C ILE A 662 -33.00 24.41 -25.85
N ASP A 663 -32.42 25.59 -25.67
CA ASP A 663 -31.82 26.38 -26.74
C ASP A 663 -30.32 26.11 -26.92
N SER A 664 -29.66 25.53 -25.91
CA SER A 664 -28.21 25.33 -25.86
C SER A 664 -27.82 24.00 -25.23
N VAL A 665 -26.94 23.27 -25.91
CA VAL A 665 -26.42 21.96 -25.49
C VAL A 665 -24.96 22.12 -25.07
N GLN A 666 -24.63 21.64 -23.88
CA GLN A 666 -23.29 21.57 -23.33
C GLN A 666 -22.67 20.24 -23.73
N LEU A 667 -21.54 20.28 -24.43
CA LEU A 667 -20.78 19.11 -24.82
C LEU A 667 -19.43 19.13 -24.08
N VAL A 668 -19.12 18.03 -23.42
CA VAL A 668 -17.87 17.86 -22.68
C VAL A 668 -17.14 16.66 -23.27
N SER A 669 -15.91 16.86 -23.72
CA SER A 669 -15.03 15.81 -24.22
C SER A 669 -13.65 15.91 -23.59
N ILE A 670 -12.83 14.88 -23.76
CA ILE A 670 -11.43 14.93 -23.34
C ILE A 670 -10.63 15.67 -24.40
N SER A 671 -9.79 16.62 -23.98
CA SER A 671 -9.02 17.48 -24.87
C SER A 671 -7.92 16.76 -25.67
N GLN A 672 -7.55 15.55 -25.25
CA GLN A 672 -6.66 14.66 -25.99
C GLN A 672 -7.32 14.08 -27.26
N ALA A 673 -8.63 14.24 -27.42
CA ALA A 673 -9.34 13.78 -28.61
C ALA A 673 -9.00 14.64 -29.82
N GLU A 674 -8.56 14.01 -30.90
CA GLU A 674 -8.65 14.61 -32.24
C GLU A 674 -10.10 14.55 -32.72
N VAL A 675 -10.78 15.69 -32.66
CA VAL A 675 -12.19 15.81 -33.04
C VAL A 675 -12.32 16.05 -34.55
N LYS A 676 -12.68 15.01 -35.31
CA LYS A 676 -13.02 15.14 -36.75
C LYS A 676 -14.45 15.61 -36.96
N GLN A 677 -15.35 15.15 -36.09
CA GLN A 677 -16.74 15.57 -36.09
C GLN A 677 -17.25 15.56 -34.65
N LEU A 678 -17.94 16.63 -34.25
CA LEU A 678 -18.74 16.69 -33.04
C LEU A 678 -19.83 17.73 -33.26
N ALA A 679 -20.94 17.30 -33.86
CA ALA A 679 -21.96 18.22 -34.35
C ALA A 679 -23.37 17.68 -34.17
N LEU A 680 -24.29 18.58 -33.82
CA LEU A 680 -25.71 18.27 -33.79
C LEU A 680 -26.25 18.27 -35.22
N ALA A 681 -27.11 17.30 -35.56
CA ALA A 681 -27.76 17.22 -36.86
C ALA A 681 -28.67 18.42 -37.17
N ARG A 682 -29.04 19.19 -36.15
CA ARG A 682 -29.80 20.44 -36.27
C ARG A 682 -28.84 21.62 -36.45
N PRO A 683 -29.15 22.59 -37.34
CA PRO A 683 -28.39 23.82 -37.45
C PRO A 683 -28.17 24.49 -36.09
N SER A 684 -26.90 24.77 -35.80
CA SER A 684 -26.46 25.27 -34.51
C SER A 684 -25.16 26.08 -34.65
N ARG A 685 -24.87 26.90 -33.64
CA ARG A 685 -23.69 27.75 -33.57
C ARG A 685 -22.97 27.51 -32.25
N GLU A 686 -21.68 27.23 -32.30
CA GLU A 686 -20.82 27.20 -31.11
C GLU A 686 -20.72 28.63 -30.54
N VAL A 687 -21.13 28.80 -29.28
CA VAL A 687 -21.13 30.10 -28.58
C VAL A 687 -20.06 30.19 -27.49
N LEU A 688 -19.58 29.03 -27.02
CA LEU A 688 -18.45 28.93 -26.11
C LEU A 688 -17.67 27.66 -26.44
N HIS A 689 -16.35 27.79 -26.43
CA HIS A 689 -15.41 26.70 -26.56
C HIS A 689 -14.18 27.09 -25.76
N ASP A 690 -13.92 26.34 -24.69
CA ASP A 690 -12.77 26.56 -23.82
C ASP A 690 -12.20 25.20 -23.41
N GLN A 691 -10.88 25.15 -23.38
CA GLN A 691 -10.14 23.97 -22.97
C GLN A 691 -9.56 24.21 -21.58
N ILE A 692 -9.98 23.43 -20.59
CA ILE A 692 -9.46 23.49 -19.23
C ILE A 692 -8.83 22.15 -18.86
N GLY A 693 -7.50 22.14 -18.80
CA GLY A 693 -6.76 20.93 -18.47
C GLY A 693 -6.95 19.85 -19.53
N ASP A 694 -7.52 18.73 -19.12
CA ASP A 694 -7.80 17.57 -19.99
C ASP A 694 -9.23 17.59 -20.55
N LEU A 695 -9.96 18.69 -20.34
CA LEU A 695 -11.34 18.84 -20.79
C LEU A 695 -11.45 19.87 -21.91
N ASP A 696 -12.24 19.51 -22.92
CA ASP A 696 -12.79 20.41 -23.92
C ASP A 696 -14.27 20.65 -23.60
N PHE A 697 -14.61 21.89 -23.24
CA PHE A 697 -15.96 22.30 -22.85
C PHE A 697 -16.57 23.21 -23.91
N ARG A 698 -17.68 22.78 -24.50
CA ARG A 698 -18.38 23.51 -25.57
C ARG A 698 -19.83 23.79 -25.21
N ILE A 699 -20.33 24.96 -25.58
CA ILE A 699 -21.75 25.27 -25.57
C ILE A 699 -22.18 25.55 -27.00
N VAL A 700 -23.12 24.73 -27.49
CA VAL A 700 -23.65 24.80 -28.84
C VAL A 700 -25.09 25.30 -28.77
N ARG A 701 -25.36 26.48 -29.34
CA ARG A 701 -26.70 27.08 -29.39
C ARG A 701 -27.43 26.63 -30.65
N LEU A 702 -28.62 26.09 -30.49
CA LEU A 702 -29.49 25.64 -31.57
C LEU A 702 -30.21 26.83 -32.22
N THR A 703 -30.35 26.83 -33.55
CA THR A 703 -31.17 27.83 -34.25
C THR A 703 -32.66 27.67 -33.92
N ARG A 704 -33.10 26.42 -33.74
CA ARG A 704 -34.45 26.09 -33.24
C ARG A 704 -34.33 25.30 -31.94
N PRO A 705 -34.82 25.82 -30.81
CA PRO A 705 -34.77 25.12 -29.52
C PRO A 705 -35.39 23.71 -29.62
N LEU A 706 -34.86 22.77 -28.83
CA LEU A 706 -35.50 21.48 -28.64
C LEU A 706 -36.70 21.66 -27.72
N LEU A 707 -37.91 21.49 -28.26
CA LEU A 707 -39.13 21.51 -27.45
C LEU A 707 -39.18 20.28 -26.53
N PRO A 708 -39.94 20.31 -25.43
CA PRO A 708 -40.20 19.11 -24.62
C PRO A 708 -40.67 17.94 -25.49
N GLY A 709 -40.01 16.78 -25.38
CA GLY A 709 -40.26 15.59 -26.19
C GLY A 709 -39.60 15.58 -27.57
N ASP A 710 -39.02 16.69 -28.03
CA ASP A 710 -38.24 16.78 -29.27
C ASP A 710 -36.85 16.13 -29.12
N SER A 711 -36.28 15.66 -30.23
CA SER A 711 -34.99 14.98 -30.23
C SER A 711 -34.07 15.42 -31.38
N VAL A 712 -32.77 15.23 -31.19
CA VAL A 712 -31.74 15.52 -32.18
C VAL A 712 -30.61 14.50 -32.09
N GLN A 713 -29.98 14.20 -33.22
CA GLN A 713 -28.77 13.39 -33.23
C GLN A 713 -27.53 14.24 -32.97
N LEU A 714 -26.63 13.75 -32.12
CA LEU A 714 -25.25 14.22 -32.01
C LEU A 714 -24.36 13.23 -32.75
N HIS A 715 -23.71 13.67 -33.81
CA HIS A 715 -22.72 12.87 -34.54
C HIS A 715 -21.32 13.16 -33.99
N PHE A 716 -20.53 12.12 -33.78
CA PHE A 716 -19.16 12.24 -33.33
C PHE A 716 -18.21 11.31 -34.07
N ASP A 717 -16.99 11.81 -34.30
CA ASP A 717 -15.84 11.10 -34.84
C ASP A 717 -14.60 11.59 -34.09
N LEU A 718 -14.14 10.77 -33.16
CA LEU A 718 -13.09 11.10 -32.19
C LEU A 718 -11.98 10.06 -32.32
N SER A 719 -10.75 10.51 -32.56
CA SER A 719 -9.56 9.67 -32.45
C SER A 719 -8.73 10.04 -31.22
N TYR A 720 -8.23 9.02 -30.53
CA TYR A 720 -7.31 9.15 -29.40
C TYR A 720 -5.99 8.51 -29.80
N PRO A 721 -5.10 9.25 -30.50
CA PRO A 721 -3.78 8.77 -30.83
C PRO A 721 -2.88 8.76 -29.60
N ASN A 722 -2.00 7.78 -29.50
CA ASN A 722 -1.04 7.67 -28.41
C ASN A 722 0.36 8.00 -28.92
N THR A 723 0.70 9.29 -28.93
CA THR A 723 1.97 9.78 -29.47
C THR A 723 3.05 9.94 -28.40
N GLY A 724 4.20 9.30 -28.62
CA GLY A 724 5.35 9.43 -27.73
C GLY A 724 5.13 8.74 -26.38
N PHE A 725 5.57 9.39 -25.30
CA PHE A 725 5.36 8.91 -23.92
C PHE A 725 5.26 10.05 -22.92
N GLU A 726 4.49 9.82 -21.84
CA GLU A 726 4.24 10.79 -20.78
C GLU A 726 5.33 10.77 -19.69
N ASN A 727 5.43 11.86 -18.90
CA ASN A 727 6.39 11.91 -17.79
C ASN A 727 6.05 10.91 -16.69
N ASN A 728 4.76 10.74 -16.38
CA ASN A 728 4.22 9.76 -15.43
C ASN A 728 2.83 9.33 -15.94
N GLY A 729 2.32 8.17 -15.49
CA GLY A 729 0.90 7.85 -15.64
C GLY A 729 0.44 7.42 -17.04
N SER A 730 1.32 6.81 -17.83
CA SER A 730 1.00 6.31 -19.19
C SER A 730 -0.33 5.54 -19.25
N ASN A 731 -1.12 5.81 -20.29
CA ASN A 731 -2.43 5.22 -20.51
C ASN A 731 -2.43 3.68 -20.43
N THR A 732 -3.18 3.13 -19.46
CA THR A 732 -3.33 1.67 -19.26
C THR A 732 -4.66 1.11 -19.80
N SER A 733 -5.52 1.95 -20.38
CA SER A 733 -6.81 1.57 -20.95
C SER A 733 -6.69 0.97 -22.36
N VAL A 734 -5.79 1.50 -23.19
CA VAL A 734 -5.52 0.97 -24.54
C VAL A 734 -4.10 0.41 -24.61
N VAL A 735 -4.02 -0.91 -24.70
CA VAL A 735 -2.78 -1.68 -24.59
C VAL A 735 -2.69 -2.79 -25.65
N TYR A 736 -1.51 -3.36 -25.85
CA TYR A 736 -1.26 -4.35 -26.90
C TYR A 736 -2.12 -5.61 -26.75
N ASN A 737 -2.43 -6.03 -25.52
CA ASN A 737 -3.35 -7.12 -25.22
C ASN A 737 -4.11 -6.82 -23.91
N GLY A 738 -5.45 -6.83 -23.95
CA GLY A 738 -6.28 -6.49 -22.79
C GLY A 738 -6.72 -5.02 -22.75
N THR A 739 -7.02 -4.43 -23.90
CA THR A 739 -7.63 -3.09 -23.96
C THR A 739 -8.98 -3.11 -23.24
N PHE A 740 -9.21 -2.15 -22.34
CA PHE A 740 -10.45 -1.97 -21.60
C PHE A 740 -10.78 -0.49 -21.44
N VAL A 741 -11.89 -0.08 -22.06
CA VAL A 741 -12.40 1.29 -22.04
C VAL A 741 -13.89 1.25 -21.71
N ASN A 742 -14.41 2.27 -21.01
CA ASN A 742 -15.84 2.41 -20.77
C ASN A 742 -16.37 3.75 -21.29
N ASN A 743 -17.69 3.90 -21.30
CA ASN A 743 -18.33 5.09 -21.85
C ASN A 743 -18.07 6.38 -21.04
N SER A 744 -17.60 6.29 -19.80
CA SER A 744 -17.27 7.45 -18.97
C SER A 744 -15.85 7.98 -19.17
N THR A 745 -14.98 7.21 -19.85
CA THR A 745 -13.57 7.57 -19.98
C THR A 745 -13.22 8.28 -21.27
N LEU A 746 -13.76 7.91 -22.43
CA LEU A 746 -13.32 8.47 -23.73
C LEU A 746 -14.45 8.97 -24.64
N LEU A 747 -15.71 8.85 -24.24
CA LEU A 747 -16.83 9.29 -25.08
C LEU A 747 -17.33 10.68 -24.65
N PRO A 748 -18.00 11.45 -25.54
CA PRO A 748 -18.56 12.75 -25.18
C PRO A 748 -19.66 12.62 -24.15
N HIS A 749 -19.72 13.61 -23.26
CA HIS A 749 -20.75 13.74 -22.24
C HIS A 749 -21.59 15.00 -22.46
N ILE A 750 -22.85 14.92 -22.03
CA ILE A 750 -23.78 16.05 -22.12
C ILE A 750 -23.92 16.73 -20.75
N GLY A 751 -23.78 18.05 -20.73
CA GLY A 751 -23.90 18.81 -19.49
C GLY A 751 -22.62 18.84 -18.65
N TYR A 752 -22.65 19.70 -17.63
CA TYR A 752 -21.60 19.84 -16.63
C TYR A 752 -21.31 18.52 -15.89
N GLN A 753 -20.03 18.17 -15.78
CA GLN A 753 -19.56 16.95 -15.14
C GLN A 753 -18.97 17.24 -13.74
N GLU A 754 -19.62 16.73 -12.68
CA GLU A 754 -19.20 16.98 -11.29
C GLU A 754 -17.95 16.18 -10.85
N ALA A 755 -17.59 15.13 -11.60
CA ALA A 755 -16.43 14.28 -11.30
C ALA A 755 -15.09 15.02 -11.48
N PHE A 756 -15.07 16.12 -12.24
CA PHE A 756 -13.87 16.94 -12.48
C PHE A 756 -13.71 18.10 -11.50
N GLU A 757 -14.62 18.24 -10.54
CA GLU A 757 -14.47 19.21 -9.45
C GLU A 757 -13.37 18.77 -8.47
N LEU A 758 -12.78 19.74 -7.78
CA LEU A 758 -11.79 19.49 -6.74
C LEU A 758 -12.46 18.79 -5.54
N GLY A 759 -12.02 17.59 -5.17
CA GLY A 759 -12.69 16.79 -4.14
C GLY A 759 -12.28 17.06 -2.68
N ASP A 760 -11.01 17.43 -2.47
CA ASP A 760 -10.40 17.58 -1.14
C ASP A 760 -10.76 18.92 -0.48
N ASP A 761 -11.33 18.89 0.72
CA ASP A 761 -11.86 20.11 1.37
C ASP A 761 -10.78 21.11 1.79
N ASP A 762 -9.58 20.63 2.13
CA ASP A 762 -8.47 21.50 2.51
C ASP A 762 -7.88 22.20 1.27
N VAL A 763 -7.67 21.46 0.17
CA VAL A 763 -7.25 22.07 -1.11
C VAL A 763 -8.33 23.00 -1.65
N ARG A 764 -9.62 22.66 -1.49
CA ARG A 764 -10.73 23.56 -1.85
C ARG A 764 -10.64 24.88 -1.10
N LYS A 765 -10.35 24.84 0.20
CA LYS A 765 -10.17 26.04 1.03
C LYS A 765 -8.99 26.89 0.54
N GLU A 766 -7.85 26.29 0.23
CA GLU A 766 -6.70 26.99 -0.37
C GLU A 766 -7.05 27.66 -1.69
N GLN A 767 -7.92 27.02 -2.49
CA GLN A 767 -8.42 27.55 -3.75
C GLN A 767 -9.63 28.50 -3.59
N GLY A 768 -10.05 28.86 -2.37
CA GLY A 768 -11.19 29.75 -2.11
C GLY A 768 -12.56 29.16 -2.46
N LEU A 769 -12.69 27.84 -2.45
CA LEU A 769 -13.93 27.09 -2.66
C LEU A 769 -14.52 26.62 -1.33
N GLN A 770 -15.85 26.57 -1.25
CA GLN A 770 -16.56 26.02 -0.09
C GLN A 770 -16.42 24.48 -0.04
N PRO A 771 -16.49 23.84 1.13
CA PRO A 771 -16.51 22.38 1.24
C PRO A 771 -17.63 21.76 0.40
N ARG A 772 -17.35 20.62 -0.24
CA ARG A 772 -18.32 19.94 -1.12
C ARG A 772 -18.93 18.72 -0.42
N PRO A 773 -20.27 18.58 -0.38
CA PRO A 773 -20.90 17.33 0.05
C PRO A 773 -20.59 16.23 -0.97
N ARG A 774 -20.38 15.00 -0.49
CA ARG A 774 -20.06 13.85 -1.36
C ARG A 774 -21.19 13.51 -2.33
N MET A 775 -22.42 13.58 -1.86
CA MET A 775 -23.63 13.29 -2.63
C MET A 775 -24.76 14.26 -2.23
N ALA A 776 -25.77 14.41 -3.08
CA ALA A 776 -26.95 15.22 -2.79
C ALA A 776 -27.78 14.59 -1.64
N PRO A 777 -28.54 15.39 -0.87
CA PRO A 777 -29.42 14.88 0.18
C PRO A 777 -30.41 13.84 -0.32
N VAL A 778 -30.77 12.85 0.52
CA VAL A 778 -31.65 11.72 0.15
C VAL A 778 -33.02 12.13 -0.43
N GLY A 779 -33.54 13.29 -0.01
CA GLY A 779 -34.82 13.84 -0.45
C GLY A 779 -34.73 14.81 -1.64
N ASP A 780 -33.55 15.04 -2.22
CA ASP A 780 -33.38 15.98 -3.32
C ASP A 780 -34.09 15.46 -4.58
N SER A 781 -35.21 16.09 -4.91
CA SER A 781 -36.06 15.70 -6.03
C SER A 781 -35.41 15.92 -7.40
N LEU A 782 -34.50 16.90 -7.53
CA LEU A 782 -33.81 17.17 -8.78
C LEU A 782 -32.67 16.17 -9.00
N ALA A 783 -31.92 15.83 -7.96
CA ALA A 783 -30.87 14.83 -8.03
C ALA A 783 -31.43 13.42 -8.33
N ARG A 784 -32.66 13.13 -7.90
CA ARG A 784 -33.41 11.91 -8.25
C ARG A 784 -33.83 11.82 -9.72
N LEU A 785 -33.74 12.90 -10.50
CA LEU A 785 -33.99 12.83 -11.94
C LEU A 785 -32.83 12.19 -12.72
N LYS A 786 -31.69 11.96 -12.07
CA LYS A 786 -30.51 11.33 -12.64
C LYS A 786 -30.19 10.05 -11.87
N PRO A 787 -29.82 8.95 -12.55
CA PRO A 787 -29.33 7.77 -11.85
C PRO A 787 -27.97 8.08 -11.21
N TYR A 788 -27.61 7.38 -10.13
CA TYR A 788 -26.32 7.61 -9.45
C TYR A 788 -25.09 7.33 -10.33
N ILE A 789 -25.23 6.52 -11.39
CA ILE A 789 -24.12 6.09 -12.25
C ILE A 789 -23.89 6.99 -13.48
N SER A 790 -24.91 7.73 -13.93
CA SER A 790 -24.84 8.51 -15.18
C SER A 790 -25.54 9.86 -15.06
N ASN A 791 -24.85 10.91 -15.50
CA ASN A 791 -25.33 12.29 -15.41
C ASN A 791 -26.10 12.74 -16.67
N ASP A 792 -25.90 12.08 -17.81
CA ASP A 792 -26.37 12.51 -19.13
C ASP A 792 -27.32 11.52 -19.83
N GLY A 793 -27.44 10.29 -19.34
CA GLY A 793 -28.36 9.28 -19.84
C GLY A 793 -29.07 8.51 -18.72
N ASP A 794 -30.18 7.88 -19.07
CA ASP A 794 -30.86 6.88 -18.22
C ASP A 794 -30.89 5.53 -18.93
N TRP A 795 -32.00 5.19 -19.59
CA TRP A 795 -32.20 3.95 -20.31
C TRP A 795 -31.99 4.20 -21.80
N ILE A 796 -30.97 3.57 -22.38
CA ILE A 796 -30.56 3.75 -23.77
C ILE A 796 -30.80 2.48 -24.59
N ARG A 797 -31.21 2.66 -25.85
CA ARG A 797 -31.02 1.59 -26.86
C ARG A 797 -29.55 1.56 -27.24
N PHE A 798 -28.91 0.40 -27.15
CA PHE A 798 -27.48 0.25 -27.37
C PHE A 798 -27.15 -0.67 -28.54
N GLU A 799 -26.31 -0.17 -29.44
CA GLU A 799 -25.77 -0.91 -30.56
C GLU A 799 -24.31 -0.51 -30.80
N ALA A 800 -23.42 -1.48 -30.93
CA ALA A 800 -22.00 -1.24 -31.12
C ALA A 800 -21.40 -2.13 -32.21
N THR A 801 -20.52 -1.56 -33.03
CA THR A 801 -19.66 -2.31 -33.95
C THR A 801 -18.21 -2.13 -33.55
N LEU A 802 -17.54 -3.19 -33.16
CA LEU A 802 -16.15 -3.14 -32.74
C LEU A 802 -15.25 -3.67 -33.85
N SER A 803 -14.07 -3.08 -34.02
CA SER A 803 -13.01 -3.63 -34.85
C SER A 803 -11.69 -3.68 -34.09
N THR A 804 -10.93 -4.75 -34.28
CA THR A 804 -9.64 -4.96 -33.59
C THR A 804 -8.66 -5.76 -34.45
N SER A 805 -7.47 -6.02 -33.91
CA SER A 805 -6.45 -6.89 -34.51
C SER A 805 -7.00 -8.27 -34.84
N PRO A 806 -6.52 -8.93 -35.91
CA PRO A 806 -7.08 -10.19 -36.41
C PRO A 806 -6.97 -11.35 -35.41
N ASP A 807 -6.02 -11.30 -34.48
CA ASP A 807 -5.77 -12.29 -33.43
C ASP A 807 -6.50 -12.01 -32.11
N GLN A 808 -7.29 -10.93 -32.03
CA GLN A 808 -8.04 -10.55 -30.83
C GLN A 808 -9.55 -10.72 -31.02
N VAL A 809 -10.26 -10.84 -29.89
CA VAL A 809 -11.71 -10.82 -29.80
C VAL A 809 -12.11 -9.51 -29.12
N ALA A 810 -12.95 -8.72 -29.78
CA ALA A 810 -13.51 -7.50 -29.21
C ALA A 810 -14.92 -7.76 -28.69
N ILE A 811 -15.22 -7.29 -27.48
CA ILE A 811 -16.51 -7.54 -26.80
C ILE A 811 -17.09 -6.23 -26.27
N ALA A 812 -18.40 -6.07 -26.44
CA ALA A 812 -19.23 -5.05 -25.81
C ALA A 812 -20.50 -5.70 -25.24
N PRO A 813 -21.25 -4.99 -24.37
CA PRO A 813 -22.59 -5.42 -23.98
C PRO A 813 -23.48 -5.75 -25.18
N GLY A 814 -24.20 -6.86 -25.10
CA GLY A 814 -25.17 -7.28 -26.11
C GLY A 814 -24.92 -8.62 -26.75
N TYR A 815 -25.82 -8.96 -27.67
CA TYR A 815 -25.80 -10.22 -28.38
C TYR A 815 -25.08 -10.04 -29.71
N LEU A 816 -24.15 -10.94 -30.00
CA LEU A 816 -23.40 -10.91 -31.25
C LEU A 816 -24.37 -11.16 -32.41
N GLN A 817 -24.51 -10.17 -33.28
CA GLN A 817 -25.34 -10.22 -34.48
C GLN A 817 -24.55 -10.75 -35.67
N LYS A 818 -23.30 -10.28 -35.80
CA LYS A 818 -22.42 -10.61 -36.91
C LYS A 818 -20.96 -10.50 -36.49
N GLU A 819 -20.17 -11.43 -36.98
CA GLU A 819 -18.71 -11.38 -36.94
C GLU A 819 -18.18 -11.50 -38.37
N TRP A 820 -17.17 -10.70 -38.73
CA TRP A 820 -16.52 -10.78 -40.05
C TRP A 820 -15.10 -10.24 -40.02
N THR A 821 -14.32 -10.54 -41.05
CA THR A 821 -12.99 -9.97 -41.28
C THR A 821 -13.03 -9.05 -42.48
N LYS A 822 -12.42 -7.87 -42.38
CA LYS A 822 -12.28 -6.91 -43.48
C LYS A 822 -10.96 -6.15 -43.33
N ASP A 823 -10.23 -5.95 -44.42
CA ASP A 823 -8.98 -5.15 -44.44
C ASP A 823 -7.95 -5.60 -43.37
N GLY A 824 -7.82 -6.92 -43.15
CA GLY A 824 -6.91 -7.49 -42.15
C GLY A 824 -7.32 -7.29 -40.69
N ARG A 825 -8.54 -6.80 -40.42
CA ARG A 825 -9.11 -6.57 -39.08
C ARG A 825 -10.35 -7.42 -38.86
N ARG A 826 -10.60 -7.79 -37.60
CA ARG A 826 -11.78 -8.56 -37.20
C ARG A 826 -12.84 -7.63 -36.62
N TYR A 827 -14.09 -7.84 -36.99
CA TYR A 827 -15.22 -6.99 -36.66
C TYR A 827 -16.32 -7.76 -35.95
N PHE A 828 -16.98 -7.11 -35.01
CA PHE A 828 -18.04 -7.68 -34.18
C PHE A 828 -19.17 -6.67 -34.02
N HIS A 829 -20.40 -7.06 -34.40
CA HIS A 829 -21.59 -6.24 -34.23
C HIS A 829 -22.42 -6.77 -33.06
N TYR A 830 -22.58 -5.95 -32.03
CA TYR A 830 -23.36 -6.25 -30.83
C TYR A 830 -24.59 -5.34 -30.75
N LYS A 831 -25.71 -5.94 -30.35
CA LYS A 831 -26.97 -5.22 -30.15
C LYS A 831 -27.70 -5.74 -28.92
N MET A 832 -28.23 -4.82 -28.11
CA MET A 832 -29.15 -5.16 -27.03
C MET A 832 -30.58 -5.33 -27.58
N ASP A 833 -31.32 -6.30 -27.07
CA ASP A 833 -32.74 -6.53 -27.39
C ASP A 833 -33.69 -5.67 -26.54
N ALA A 834 -33.20 -5.07 -25.45
CA ALA A 834 -33.91 -4.15 -24.59
C ALA A 834 -33.05 -2.93 -24.21
N PRO A 835 -33.66 -1.80 -23.80
CA PRO A 835 -32.90 -0.66 -23.27
C PRO A 835 -32.08 -1.05 -22.03
N ILE A 836 -30.85 -0.54 -21.96
CA ILE A 836 -29.94 -0.73 -20.82
C ILE A 836 -29.63 0.62 -20.16
N LEU A 837 -29.11 0.59 -18.94
CA LEU A 837 -28.57 1.79 -18.31
C LEU A 837 -27.43 2.37 -19.18
N ASN A 838 -27.25 3.71 -19.21
CA ASN A 838 -26.17 4.40 -19.95
C ASN A 838 -24.78 4.14 -19.32
N PHE A 839 -24.37 2.87 -19.31
CA PHE A 839 -23.20 2.35 -18.65
C PHE A 839 -22.75 1.09 -19.40
N TYR A 840 -21.69 1.21 -20.18
CA TYR A 840 -21.21 0.16 -21.09
C TYR A 840 -19.70 0.25 -21.31
N SER A 841 -19.11 -0.86 -21.77
CA SER A 841 -17.67 -0.98 -21.97
C SER A 841 -17.30 -1.67 -23.29
N PHE A 842 -16.04 -1.50 -23.67
CA PHE A 842 -15.40 -2.06 -24.85
C PHE A 842 -14.10 -2.73 -24.42
N LEU A 843 -13.98 -4.02 -24.74
CA LEU A 843 -12.81 -4.83 -24.41
C LEU A 843 -12.22 -5.47 -25.65
N SER A 844 -10.90 -5.65 -25.68
CA SER A 844 -10.21 -6.41 -26.73
C SER A 844 -8.98 -7.12 -26.20
N ALA A 845 -8.93 -8.44 -26.36
CA ALA A 845 -7.77 -9.24 -25.99
C ALA A 845 -7.71 -10.56 -26.77
N ARG A 846 -6.59 -11.28 -26.59
CA ARG A 846 -6.38 -12.65 -27.07
C ARG A 846 -6.97 -13.66 -26.08
N TYR A 847 -8.28 -13.80 -26.10
CA TYR A 847 -8.99 -14.66 -25.16
C TYR A 847 -9.02 -16.12 -25.57
N ALA A 848 -8.79 -17.01 -24.60
CA ALA A 848 -9.42 -18.33 -24.58
C ALA A 848 -10.80 -18.22 -23.93
N VAL A 849 -11.69 -19.19 -24.21
CA VAL A 849 -13.08 -19.15 -23.70
C VAL A 849 -13.43 -20.44 -22.99
N TYR A 850 -13.80 -20.32 -21.72
CA TYR A 850 -14.46 -21.39 -20.98
C TYR A 850 -15.98 -21.21 -21.10
N LYS A 851 -16.70 -22.30 -21.36
CA LYS A 851 -18.15 -22.30 -21.57
C LYS A 851 -18.84 -23.23 -20.58
N ASP A 852 -19.95 -22.76 -20.03
CA ASP A 852 -20.88 -23.52 -19.21
C ASP A 852 -22.31 -22.98 -19.45
N HIS A 853 -23.31 -23.49 -18.74
CA HIS A 853 -24.70 -23.07 -18.87
C HIS A 853 -25.46 -23.19 -17.55
N TRP A 854 -26.51 -22.38 -17.42
CA TRP A 854 -27.48 -22.43 -16.32
C TRP A 854 -28.90 -22.34 -16.89
N LYS A 855 -29.69 -23.41 -16.78
CA LYS A 855 -31.11 -23.44 -17.25
C LYS A 855 -31.32 -22.82 -18.65
N GLY A 856 -30.40 -23.08 -19.58
CA GLY A 856 -30.43 -22.56 -20.96
C GLY A 856 -29.74 -21.20 -21.17
N VAL A 857 -29.29 -20.51 -20.12
CA VAL A 857 -28.47 -19.28 -20.20
C VAL A 857 -26.99 -19.68 -20.33
N PRO A 858 -26.30 -19.34 -21.43
CA PRO A 858 -24.88 -19.59 -21.59
C PRO A 858 -24.05 -18.74 -20.63
N ILE A 859 -23.01 -19.35 -20.06
CA ILE A 859 -21.99 -18.72 -19.24
C ILE A 859 -20.68 -18.81 -20.00
N GLU A 860 -20.07 -17.67 -20.31
CA GLU A 860 -18.78 -17.61 -21.00
C GLU A 860 -17.76 -16.85 -20.16
N ILE A 861 -16.59 -17.42 -19.94
CA ILE A 861 -15.47 -16.75 -19.27
C ILE A 861 -14.36 -16.59 -20.31
N TYR A 862 -14.08 -15.35 -20.66
CA TYR A 862 -13.01 -14.97 -21.58
C TYR A 862 -11.77 -14.66 -20.75
N TYR A 863 -10.71 -15.44 -20.93
CA TYR A 863 -9.54 -15.43 -20.06
C TYR A 863 -8.24 -15.53 -20.85
N GLN A 864 -7.15 -15.11 -20.23
CA GLN A 864 -5.79 -15.22 -20.72
C GLN A 864 -5.29 -16.67 -20.56
N PRO A 865 -4.79 -17.32 -21.62
CA PRO A 865 -4.21 -18.66 -21.51
C PRO A 865 -3.15 -18.73 -20.40
N GLY A 866 -3.23 -19.76 -19.55
CA GLY A 866 -2.41 -19.90 -18.34
C GLY A 866 -3.12 -19.53 -17.04
N HIS A 867 -4.28 -18.86 -17.10
CA HIS A 867 -5.09 -18.47 -15.94
C HIS A 867 -6.28 -19.41 -15.67
N GLU A 868 -6.14 -20.70 -15.95
CA GLU A 868 -7.25 -21.67 -15.83
C GLU A 868 -7.66 -22.01 -14.39
N TYR A 869 -6.91 -21.54 -13.38
CA TYR A 869 -6.98 -21.99 -11.99
C TYR A 869 -8.39 -21.93 -11.37
N ASN A 870 -9.14 -20.85 -11.62
CA ASN A 870 -10.41 -20.57 -10.94
C ASN A 870 -11.64 -20.50 -11.84
N LEU A 871 -11.53 -20.84 -13.13
CA LEU A 871 -12.62 -20.72 -14.11
C LEU A 871 -13.89 -21.48 -13.66
N LYS A 872 -13.73 -22.71 -13.14
CA LYS A 872 -14.85 -23.51 -12.63
C LYS A 872 -15.49 -22.91 -11.38
N ARG A 873 -14.70 -22.28 -10.50
CA ARG A 873 -15.21 -21.62 -9.28
C ARG A 873 -16.03 -20.40 -9.65
N MET A 874 -15.52 -19.57 -10.56
CA MET A 874 -16.26 -18.42 -11.10
C MET A 874 -17.56 -18.86 -11.77
N ALA A 875 -17.52 -19.86 -12.65
CA ALA A 875 -18.74 -20.41 -13.28
C ALA A 875 -19.73 -20.97 -12.25
N THR A 876 -19.24 -21.57 -11.16
CA THR A 876 -20.08 -22.00 -10.03
C THR A 876 -20.70 -20.81 -9.30
N GLY A 877 -19.95 -19.74 -9.06
CA GLY A 877 -20.46 -18.48 -8.51
C GLY A 877 -21.58 -17.89 -9.37
N VAL A 878 -21.42 -17.89 -10.69
CA VAL A 878 -22.50 -17.48 -11.62
C VAL A 878 -23.73 -18.37 -11.47
N LYS A 879 -23.57 -19.70 -11.54
CA LYS A 879 -24.70 -20.64 -11.45
C LYS A 879 -25.46 -20.52 -10.12
N LYS A 880 -24.73 -20.44 -9.00
CA LYS A 880 -25.32 -20.34 -7.67
C LYS A 880 -25.96 -18.97 -7.43
N GLY A 881 -25.33 -17.91 -7.90
CA GLY A 881 -25.92 -16.56 -7.92
C GLY A 881 -27.22 -16.55 -8.71
N LEU A 882 -27.21 -16.97 -9.98
CA LEU A 882 -28.41 -17.01 -10.82
C LEU A 882 -29.53 -17.86 -10.20
N ASP A 883 -29.21 -19.01 -9.61
CA ASP A 883 -30.21 -19.88 -8.96
C ASP A 883 -30.86 -19.19 -7.76
N TYR A 884 -30.07 -18.61 -6.87
CA TYR A 884 -30.58 -17.91 -5.68
C TYR A 884 -31.33 -16.62 -6.07
N TYR A 885 -30.73 -15.75 -6.87
CA TYR A 885 -31.29 -14.43 -7.21
C TYR A 885 -32.56 -14.55 -8.04
N THR A 886 -32.61 -15.50 -8.97
CA THR A 886 -33.83 -15.73 -9.76
C THR A 886 -34.99 -16.22 -8.90
N THR A 887 -34.70 -17.10 -7.95
CA THR A 887 -35.70 -17.67 -7.04
C THR A 887 -36.25 -16.64 -6.06
N HIS A 888 -35.37 -15.82 -5.47
CA HIS A 888 -35.73 -14.93 -4.36
C HIS A 888 -36.06 -13.51 -4.78
N PHE A 889 -35.39 -12.97 -5.80
CA PHE A 889 -35.55 -11.57 -6.21
C PHE A 889 -36.26 -11.41 -7.56
N GLY A 890 -36.50 -12.50 -8.30
CA GLY A 890 -37.25 -12.55 -9.57
C GLY A 890 -36.35 -12.74 -10.80
N PRO A 891 -36.89 -12.74 -12.03
CA PRO A 891 -36.21 -13.24 -13.22
C PRO A 891 -34.91 -12.50 -13.59
N TYR A 892 -33.96 -13.25 -14.12
CA TYR A 892 -32.78 -12.73 -14.82
C TYR A 892 -33.17 -12.16 -16.19
N GLN A 893 -32.63 -10.99 -16.53
CA GLN A 893 -33.12 -10.18 -17.64
C GLN A 893 -32.40 -10.39 -18.98
N HIS A 894 -31.28 -11.13 -18.99
CA HIS A 894 -30.48 -11.32 -20.19
C HIS A 894 -30.40 -12.79 -20.59
N ARG A 895 -30.01 -13.04 -21.84
CA ARG A 895 -29.90 -14.41 -22.40
C ARG A 895 -28.51 -15.02 -22.28
N GLN A 896 -27.54 -14.34 -21.64
CA GLN A 896 -26.17 -14.81 -21.44
C GLN A 896 -25.51 -14.10 -20.25
N VAL A 897 -24.46 -14.70 -19.68
CA VAL A 897 -23.53 -14.04 -18.73
C VAL A 897 -22.10 -14.20 -19.25
N ARG A 898 -21.35 -13.09 -19.33
CA ARG A 898 -19.94 -13.11 -19.73
C ARG A 898 -19.05 -12.53 -18.65
N ILE A 899 -17.99 -13.24 -18.28
CA ILE A 899 -16.88 -12.71 -17.47
C ILE A 899 -15.70 -12.45 -18.41
N LEU A 900 -15.10 -11.26 -18.33
CA LEU A 900 -14.09 -10.80 -19.28
C LEU A 900 -12.80 -10.41 -18.53
N GLU A 901 -11.73 -11.16 -18.71
CA GLU A 901 -10.47 -10.84 -18.04
C GLU A 901 -9.83 -9.56 -18.60
N PHE A 902 -9.28 -8.72 -17.72
CA PHE A 902 -8.48 -7.54 -18.12
C PHE A 902 -7.18 -7.42 -17.31
N PRO A 903 -6.17 -6.69 -17.83
CA PRO A 903 -4.84 -6.57 -17.22
C PRO A 903 -4.83 -6.07 -15.77
N GLY A 904 -3.86 -6.56 -14.99
CA GLY A 904 -3.68 -6.29 -13.56
C GLY A 904 -3.21 -4.88 -13.22
N TYR A 905 -3.33 -3.92 -14.14
CA TYR A 905 -3.08 -2.50 -13.87
C TYR A 905 -4.10 -1.91 -12.89
N ASN A 906 -5.28 -2.55 -12.77
CA ASN A 906 -6.28 -2.24 -11.75
C ASN A 906 -6.79 -3.53 -11.09
N THR A 907 -7.22 -3.45 -9.83
CA THR A 907 -7.59 -4.61 -9.00
C THR A 907 -9.07 -4.56 -8.60
N TYR A 908 -9.97 -4.73 -9.58
CA TYR A 908 -11.43 -4.75 -9.36
C TYR A 908 -12.17 -5.60 -10.40
N ALA A 909 -13.45 -5.86 -10.13
CA ALA A 909 -14.42 -6.37 -11.11
C ALA A 909 -15.57 -5.35 -11.24
N GLN A 910 -16.27 -5.34 -12.37
CA GLN A 910 -17.34 -4.38 -12.63
C GLN A 910 -18.44 -5.00 -13.47
N SER A 911 -19.69 -4.88 -13.02
CA SER A 911 -20.84 -5.48 -13.70
C SER A 911 -21.52 -4.51 -14.68
N PHE A 912 -21.31 -4.70 -15.97
CA PHE A 912 -22.09 -4.05 -17.04
C PHE A 912 -23.25 -4.95 -17.47
N PRO A 913 -24.23 -4.47 -18.26
CA PRO A 913 -25.33 -5.30 -18.75
C PRO A 913 -24.78 -6.52 -19.52
N ASN A 914 -25.08 -7.73 -19.03
CA ASN A 914 -24.61 -9.04 -19.54
C ASN A 914 -23.08 -9.31 -19.66
N THR A 915 -22.21 -8.35 -19.30
CA THR A 915 -20.74 -8.50 -19.34
C THR A 915 -20.08 -8.00 -18.05
N ILE A 916 -19.16 -8.78 -17.50
CA ILE A 916 -18.50 -8.54 -16.21
C ILE A 916 -16.97 -8.55 -16.42
N PRO A 917 -16.33 -7.41 -16.73
CA PRO A 917 -14.88 -7.25 -16.66
C PRO A 917 -14.33 -7.61 -15.27
N PHE A 918 -13.25 -8.38 -15.24
CA PHE A 918 -12.68 -8.96 -14.04
C PHE A 918 -11.14 -8.94 -14.14
N SER A 919 -10.46 -8.29 -13.19
CA SER A 919 -8.99 -8.15 -13.24
C SER A 919 -8.25 -9.49 -13.05
N GLU A 920 -7.13 -9.67 -13.75
CA GLU A 920 -6.25 -10.83 -13.59
C GLU A 920 -5.69 -10.98 -12.15
N SER A 921 -5.60 -9.87 -11.40
CA SER A 921 -4.97 -9.81 -10.07
C SER A 921 -5.92 -10.02 -8.89
N ILE A 922 -7.20 -10.27 -9.13
CA ILE A 922 -8.17 -10.60 -8.06
C ILE A 922 -8.51 -12.08 -8.08
N GLY A 923 -9.33 -12.56 -9.01
CA GLY A 923 -9.95 -13.89 -8.88
C GLY A 923 -9.23 -15.01 -9.63
N PHE A 924 -8.51 -14.71 -10.71
CA PHE A 924 -7.97 -15.74 -11.62
C PHE A 924 -6.84 -16.54 -10.98
N VAL A 925 -5.95 -15.88 -10.22
CA VAL A 925 -4.76 -16.51 -9.61
C VAL A 925 -4.92 -16.83 -8.12
N ALA A 926 -6.14 -16.84 -7.59
CA ALA A 926 -6.41 -17.22 -6.20
C ALA A 926 -6.06 -18.69 -5.93
N HIS A 927 -5.44 -18.99 -4.79
CA HIS A 927 -5.16 -20.36 -4.33
C HIS A 927 -6.09 -20.70 -3.16
N VAL A 928 -7.34 -21.05 -3.49
CA VAL A 928 -8.36 -21.44 -2.50
C VAL A 928 -8.17 -22.91 -2.12
N ASP A 929 -7.70 -23.19 -0.91
CA ASP A 929 -7.73 -24.54 -0.34
C ASP A 929 -9.12 -24.83 0.24
N SER A 930 -9.86 -25.75 -0.40
CA SER A 930 -11.21 -26.11 0.05
C SER A 930 -11.22 -27.03 1.28
N THR A 931 -10.08 -27.58 1.67
CA THR A 931 -9.92 -28.39 2.88
C THR A 931 -9.59 -27.55 4.10
N ASP A 932 -9.02 -26.36 3.89
CA ASP A 932 -8.74 -25.42 4.96
C ASP A 932 -10.03 -24.68 5.37
N PRO A 933 -10.54 -24.88 6.60
CA PRO A 933 -11.70 -24.16 7.10
C PRO A 933 -11.47 -22.64 7.19
N ASP A 934 -10.21 -22.20 7.19
CA ASP A 934 -9.79 -20.81 7.33
C ASP A 934 -9.77 -20.05 5.98
N ASP A 935 -9.83 -20.75 4.85
CA ASP A 935 -9.80 -20.13 3.52
C ASP A 935 -11.18 -19.69 3.04
N ILE A 936 -11.34 -18.41 2.69
CA ILE A 936 -12.55 -17.87 2.07
C ILE A 936 -12.45 -17.99 0.54
N ASP A 937 -13.46 -18.60 -0.09
CA ASP A 937 -13.55 -18.70 -1.56
C ASP A 937 -13.97 -17.35 -2.17
N TYR A 938 -13.06 -16.39 -2.12
CA TYR A 938 -13.31 -15.03 -2.57
C TYR A 938 -13.51 -14.89 -4.10
N PRO A 939 -12.93 -15.72 -5.00
CA PRO A 939 -13.28 -15.69 -6.41
C PRO A 939 -14.76 -16.01 -6.65
N LEU A 940 -15.30 -17.01 -5.94
CA LEU A 940 -16.72 -17.35 -6.01
C LEU A 940 -17.58 -16.21 -5.45
N TYR A 941 -17.21 -15.68 -4.28
CA TYR A 941 -17.93 -14.59 -3.63
C TYR A 941 -17.98 -13.31 -4.48
N ILE A 942 -16.84 -12.84 -5.01
CA ILE A 942 -16.81 -11.65 -5.88
C ILE A 942 -17.65 -11.92 -7.14
N THR A 943 -17.54 -13.11 -7.74
CA THR A 943 -18.36 -13.44 -8.92
C THR A 943 -19.86 -13.40 -8.59
N ALA A 944 -20.27 -13.95 -7.45
CA ALA A 944 -21.66 -13.90 -7.00
C ALA A 944 -22.13 -12.46 -6.75
N HIS A 945 -21.27 -11.58 -6.21
CA HIS A 945 -21.54 -10.14 -6.04
C HIS A 945 -21.74 -9.45 -7.39
N GLU A 946 -20.84 -9.65 -8.35
CA GLU A 946 -20.95 -9.02 -9.68
C GLU A 946 -22.20 -9.50 -10.45
N VAL A 947 -22.61 -10.75 -10.27
CA VAL A 947 -23.86 -11.25 -10.86
C VAL A 947 -25.09 -10.63 -10.18
N ALA A 948 -25.02 -10.35 -8.87
CA ALA A 948 -26.13 -9.73 -8.14
C ALA A 948 -26.43 -8.31 -8.64
N HIS A 949 -25.42 -7.58 -9.13
CA HIS A 949 -25.60 -6.27 -9.74
C HIS A 949 -26.58 -6.27 -10.93
N GLN A 950 -26.78 -7.41 -11.59
CA GLN A 950 -27.76 -7.56 -12.67
C GLN A 950 -29.22 -7.35 -12.20
N TRP A 951 -29.47 -7.41 -10.88
CA TRP A 951 -30.70 -6.92 -10.24
C TRP A 951 -30.46 -5.57 -9.55
N PHE A 952 -29.38 -5.47 -8.78
CA PHE A 952 -29.04 -4.32 -7.94
C PHE A 952 -28.05 -3.38 -8.64
N GLY A 953 -28.56 -2.41 -9.38
CA GLY A 953 -27.79 -1.51 -10.24
C GLY A 953 -28.24 -1.56 -11.71
N HIS A 954 -28.88 -2.65 -12.14
CA HIS A 954 -29.43 -2.79 -13.51
C HIS A 954 -30.95 -3.00 -13.59
N GLN A 955 -31.62 -3.39 -12.52
CA GLN A 955 -33.10 -3.38 -12.43
C GLN A 955 -33.54 -2.33 -11.43
N ILE A 956 -33.02 -2.40 -10.20
CA ILE A 956 -33.13 -1.35 -9.20
C ILE A 956 -32.03 -0.34 -9.44
N VAL A 957 -32.40 0.86 -9.89
CA VAL A 957 -31.48 1.98 -10.09
C VAL A 957 -31.90 3.13 -9.18
N SER A 958 -30.96 3.59 -8.35
CA SER A 958 -31.16 4.69 -7.41
C SER A 958 -30.87 6.05 -8.05
N GLY A 959 -31.53 7.09 -7.51
CA GLY A 959 -31.19 8.47 -7.84
C GLY A 959 -29.79 8.84 -7.35
N ASN A 960 -29.21 9.90 -7.90
CA ASN A 960 -27.89 10.41 -7.48
C ASN A 960 -27.95 11.16 -6.13
N VAL A 961 -28.38 10.46 -5.07
CA VAL A 961 -28.58 10.98 -3.73
C VAL A 961 -27.95 10.06 -2.68
N GLN A 962 -27.78 10.58 -1.46
CA GLN A 962 -27.42 9.79 -0.28
C GLN A 962 -28.24 8.50 -0.17
N GLY A 963 -27.58 7.41 0.21
CA GLY A 963 -28.19 6.09 0.25
C GLY A 963 -28.21 5.38 -1.10
N GLY A 964 -27.89 6.06 -2.20
CA GLY A 964 -27.91 5.51 -3.56
C GLY A 964 -27.16 4.19 -3.70
N THR A 965 -25.96 4.10 -3.11
CA THR A 965 -25.10 2.91 -3.17
C THR A 965 -25.51 1.79 -2.19
N LEU A 966 -26.45 2.02 -1.27
CA LEU A 966 -27.04 0.94 -0.48
C LEU A 966 -27.74 -0.04 -1.43
N MET A 967 -28.54 0.49 -2.34
CA MET A 967 -29.32 -0.32 -3.28
C MET A 967 -28.45 -1.07 -4.29
N SER A 968 -27.27 -0.56 -4.65
CA SER A 968 -26.35 -1.23 -5.59
C SER A 968 -25.36 -2.15 -4.89
N GLU A 969 -24.64 -1.66 -3.88
CA GLU A 969 -23.54 -2.39 -3.26
C GLU A 969 -24.01 -3.24 -2.09
N THR A 970 -24.78 -2.67 -1.15
CA THR A 970 -25.19 -3.40 0.06
C THR A 970 -26.14 -4.57 -0.26
N LEU A 971 -27.07 -4.39 -1.21
CA LEU A 971 -27.94 -5.48 -1.63
C LEU A 971 -27.19 -6.56 -2.41
N SER A 972 -26.20 -6.19 -3.25
CA SER A 972 -25.34 -7.17 -3.93
C SER A 972 -24.46 -7.95 -2.98
N GLN A 973 -23.94 -7.28 -1.94
CA GLN A 973 -23.22 -7.92 -0.84
C GLN A 973 -24.11 -8.94 -0.12
N TYR A 974 -25.30 -8.51 0.32
CA TYR A 974 -26.27 -9.41 0.96
C TYR A 974 -26.55 -10.65 0.11
N ALA A 975 -26.82 -10.46 -1.17
CA ALA A 975 -27.09 -11.54 -2.11
C ALA A 975 -25.91 -12.53 -2.20
N ALA A 976 -24.68 -12.03 -2.32
CA ALA A 976 -23.47 -12.86 -2.34
C ALA A 976 -23.25 -13.58 -0.99
N LEU A 977 -23.53 -12.93 0.14
CA LEU A 977 -23.45 -13.56 1.47
C LEU A 977 -24.43 -14.72 1.61
N MET A 978 -25.64 -14.62 1.04
CA MET A 978 -26.61 -15.72 1.11
C MET A 978 -26.17 -16.92 0.28
N VAL A 979 -25.56 -16.69 -0.90
CA VAL A 979 -24.90 -17.74 -1.68
C VAL A 979 -23.77 -18.40 -0.87
N MET A 980 -22.92 -17.60 -0.22
CA MET A 980 -21.83 -18.12 0.63
C MET A 980 -22.36 -18.91 1.83
N LYS A 981 -23.40 -18.41 2.50
CA LYS A 981 -24.07 -19.06 3.63
C LYS A 981 -24.66 -20.42 3.23
N GLN A 982 -25.32 -20.51 2.07
CA GLN A 982 -25.90 -21.74 1.56
C GLN A 982 -24.83 -22.80 1.22
N LEU A 983 -23.68 -22.37 0.70
CA LEU A 983 -22.60 -23.28 0.30
C LEU A 983 -21.72 -23.73 1.47
N TYR A 984 -21.43 -22.85 2.42
CA TYR A 984 -20.39 -23.06 3.43
C TYR A 984 -20.87 -23.02 4.89
N GLY A 985 -22.13 -22.63 5.14
CA GLY A 985 -22.73 -22.61 6.47
C GLY A 985 -22.26 -21.47 7.38
N GLU A 986 -22.90 -21.35 8.55
CA GLU A 986 -22.75 -20.20 9.45
C GLU A 986 -21.35 -20.03 10.05
N GLN A 987 -20.61 -21.12 10.26
CA GLN A 987 -19.28 -21.05 10.86
C GLN A 987 -18.28 -20.36 9.94
N LYS A 988 -18.36 -20.62 8.62
CA LYS A 988 -17.53 -19.91 7.64
C LYS A 988 -17.96 -18.45 7.51
N MET A 989 -19.26 -18.18 7.63
CA MET A 989 -19.79 -16.82 7.65
C MET A 989 -19.30 -16.03 8.86
N LYS A 990 -19.21 -16.60 10.06
CA LYS A 990 -18.65 -15.93 11.25
C LYS A 990 -17.26 -15.35 10.97
N ARG A 991 -16.40 -16.10 10.30
CA ARG A 991 -15.05 -15.65 9.91
C ARG A 991 -15.10 -14.54 8.87
N PHE A 992 -15.94 -14.69 7.85
CA PHE A 992 -16.17 -13.64 6.87
C PHE A 992 -16.64 -12.34 7.52
N LEU A 993 -17.66 -12.40 8.38
CA LEU A 993 -18.20 -11.25 9.11
C LEU A 993 -17.16 -10.61 10.04
N ARG A 994 -16.23 -11.40 10.61
CA ARG A 994 -15.09 -10.84 11.36
C ARG A 994 -14.17 -10.00 10.47
N PHE A 995 -13.89 -10.42 9.24
CA PHE A 995 -13.14 -9.60 8.28
C PHE A 995 -13.89 -8.32 7.90
N GLU A 996 -15.21 -8.42 7.67
CA GLU A 996 -16.06 -7.27 7.38
C GLU A 996 -16.10 -6.29 8.56
N LEU A 997 -16.27 -6.78 9.79
CA LEU A 997 -16.29 -5.98 11.02
C LEU A 997 -14.97 -5.25 11.22
N ASN A 998 -13.85 -5.95 11.14
CA ASN A 998 -12.54 -5.32 11.28
C ASN A 998 -12.32 -4.25 10.18
N SER A 999 -12.70 -4.55 8.94
CA SER A 999 -12.59 -3.60 7.81
C SER A 999 -13.51 -2.38 7.98
N TYR A 1000 -14.71 -2.56 8.51
CA TYR A 1000 -15.61 -1.46 8.84
C TYR A 1000 -15.00 -0.57 9.92
N LEU A 1001 -14.58 -1.16 11.04
CA LEU A 1001 -14.01 -0.41 12.16
C LEU A 1001 -12.72 0.32 11.76
N SER A 1002 -11.82 -0.31 11.00
CA SER A 1002 -10.63 0.33 10.43
C SER A 1002 -10.98 1.43 9.40
N GLY A 1003 -12.06 1.25 8.64
CA GLY A 1003 -12.57 2.27 7.72
C GLY A 1003 -13.02 3.55 8.44
N ARG A 1004 -13.75 3.41 9.55
CA ARG A 1004 -14.17 4.55 10.41
C ARG A 1004 -12.97 5.35 10.89
N THR A 1005 -11.89 4.66 11.21
CA THR A 1005 -10.63 5.23 11.69
C THR A 1005 -9.91 6.09 10.64
N THR A 1006 -10.13 5.83 9.34
CA THR A 1006 -9.49 6.54 8.22
C THR A 1006 -10.43 7.51 7.49
N GLU A 1007 -11.65 7.71 8.01
CA GLU A 1007 -12.67 8.60 7.47
C GLU A 1007 -12.22 10.07 7.52
N ARG A 1008 -12.24 10.74 6.37
CA ARG A 1008 -11.66 12.09 6.20
C ARG A 1008 -12.66 13.24 6.34
N LYS A 1009 -13.95 13.01 6.12
CA LYS A 1009 -15.02 14.03 6.21
C LYS A 1009 -15.96 13.76 7.38
N LYS A 1010 -16.74 12.68 7.29
CA LYS A 1010 -17.78 12.29 8.26
C LYS A 1010 -18.27 10.88 7.97
N GLU A 1011 -18.66 10.16 9.02
CA GLU A 1011 -19.44 8.93 8.91
C GLU A 1011 -20.95 9.26 8.82
N VAL A 1012 -21.71 8.46 8.07
CA VAL A 1012 -23.16 8.59 7.95
C VAL A 1012 -23.84 7.23 8.25
N PRO A 1013 -25.12 7.23 8.70
CA PRO A 1013 -25.91 6.00 8.77
C PRO A 1013 -25.99 5.29 7.41
N LEU A 1014 -26.24 3.97 7.42
CA LEU A 1014 -26.20 3.15 6.19
C LEU A 1014 -27.21 3.64 5.15
N TYR A 1015 -28.42 4.05 5.57
CA TYR A 1015 -29.43 4.57 4.64
C TYR A 1015 -29.05 5.90 3.97
N LEU A 1016 -28.04 6.61 4.49
CA LEU A 1016 -27.53 7.87 3.93
C LEU A 1016 -26.15 7.72 3.30
N VAL A 1017 -25.66 6.49 3.11
CA VAL A 1017 -24.29 6.25 2.62
C VAL A 1017 -23.93 7.10 1.40
N GLU A 1018 -22.78 7.77 1.46
CA GLU A 1018 -22.31 8.75 0.48
C GLU A 1018 -21.17 8.16 -0.39
N ASN A 1019 -21.34 6.95 -0.91
CA ASN A 1019 -20.30 6.21 -1.66
C ASN A 1019 -19.03 5.93 -0.84
N GLN A 1020 -19.20 5.43 0.39
CA GLN A 1020 -18.11 5.08 1.31
C GLN A 1020 -17.93 3.54 1.35
N PRO A 1021 -16.80 3.00 0.83
CA PRO A 1021 -16.56 1.55 0.75
C PRO A 1021 -16.73 0.80 2.08
N TYR A 1022 -16.20 1.36 3.16
CA TYR A 1022 -16.32 0.75 4.48
C TYR A 1022 -17.78 0.71 4.99
N ILE A 1023 -18.67 1.56 4.47
CA ILE A 1023 -20.09 1.55 4.84
C ILE A 1023 -20.89 0.63 3.91
N HIS A 1024 -20.91 0.88 2.60
CA HIS A 1024 -21.83 0.15 1.71
C HIS A 1024 -21.42 -1.31 1.46
N TYR A 1025 -20.15 -1.67 1.65
CA TYR A 1025 -19.68 -3.06 1.59
C TYR A 1025 -19.62 -3.65 2.99
N ARG A 1026 -18.78 -3.09 3.87
CA ARG A 1026 -18.46 -3.72 5.16
C ARG A 1026 -19.60 -3.65 6.16
N LYS A 1027 -20.05 -2.43 6.51
CA LYS A 1027 -21.24 -2.25 7.37
C LYS A 1027 -22.48 -2.87 6.73
N GLY A 1028 -22.65 -2.71 5.43
CA GLY A 1028 -23.76 -3.28 4.66
C GLY A 1028 -23.89 -4.79 4.84
N SER A 1029 -22.77 -5.51 4.71
CA SER A 1029 -22.68 -6.96 4.95
C SER A 1029 -23.13 -7.35 6.36
N LEU A 1030 -22.60 -6.68 7.39
CA LEU A 1030 -22.97 -6.95 8.79
C LEU A 1030 -24.44 -6.68 9.06
N VAL A 1031 -24.93 -5.51 8.63
CA VAL A 1031 -26.31 -5.07 8.83
C VAL A 1031 -27.29 -6.03 8.17
N MET A 1032 -27.06 -6.38 6.90
CA MET A 1032 -27.98 -7.25 6.18
C MET A 1032 -27.93 -8.69 6.69
N TYR A 1033 -26.75 -9.17 7.11
CA TYR A 1033 -26.62 -10.50 7.72
C TYR A 1033 -27.31 -10.59 9.09
N ALA A 1034 -27.21 -9.55 9.92
CA ALA A 1034 -27.96 -9.46 11.17
C ALA A 1034 -29.46 -9.36 10.89
N LEU A 1035 -29.88 -8.51 9.95
CA LEU A 1035 -31.29 -8.35 9.59
C LEU A 1035 -31.95 -9.68 9.17
N GLN A 1036 -31.32 -10.45 8.28
CA GLN A 1036 -31.88 -11.74 7.85
C GLN A 1036 -31.93 -12.78 8.98
N ASP A 1037 -31.02 -12.70 9.95
CA ASP A 1037 -31.00 -13.63 11.09
C ASP A 1037 -32.11 -13.30 12.10
N TYR A 1038 -32.39 -12.02 12.31
CA TYR A 1038 -33.39 -11.55 13.26
C TYR A 1038 -34.81 -11.57 12.70
N LEU A 1039 -34.97 -11.16 11.44
CA LEU A 1039 -36.28 -11.10 10.78
C LEU A 1039 -36.64 -12.41 10.07
N GLY A 1040 -35.63 -13.20 9.70
CA GLY A 1040 -35.75 -14.36 8.82
C GLY A 1040 -35.45 -14.01 7.37
N GLU A 1041 -34.63 -14.86 6.74
CA GLU A 1041 -34.25 -14.76 5.33
C GLU A 1041 -35.47 -14.65 4.38
N PRO A 1042 -36.57 -15.42 4.55
CA PRO A 1042 -37.75 -15.29 3.69
C PRO A 1042 -38.39 -13.90 3.73
N ALA A 1043 -38.46 -13.27 4.91
CA ALA A 1043 -39.10 -11.96 5.07
C ALA A 1043 -38.23 -10.83 4.48
N VAL A 1044 -36.91 -10.89 4.66
CA VAL A 1044 -35.98 -9.94 4.02
C VAL A 1044 -36.02 -10.10 2.50
N ASN A 1045 -35.99 -11.34 1.98
CA ASN A 1045 -36.07 -11.60 0.55
C ASN A 1045 -37.41 -11.16 -0.05
N ALA A 1046 -38.52 -11.37 0.66
CA ALA A 1046 -39.83 -10.89 0.24
C ALA A 1046 -39.88 -9.35 0.16
N ALA A 1047 -39.31 -8.65 1.13
CA ALA A 1047 -39.21 -7.19 1.10
C ALA A 1047 -38.37 -6.68 -0.08
N ILE A 1048 -37.21 -7.30 -0.35
CA ILE A 1048 -36.36 -6.94 -1.49
C ILE A 1048 -37.08 -7.22 -2.81
N LYS A 1049 -37.78 -8.36 -2.90
CA LYS A 1049 -38.57 -8.72 -4.09
C LYS A 1049 -39.69 -7.72 -4.34
N GLU A 1050 -40.50 -7.40 -3.31
CA GLU A 1050 -41.56 -6.39 -3.43
C GLU A 1050 -40.98 -5.04 -3.85
N TYR A 1051 -39.88 -4.63 -3.22
CA TYR A 1051 -39.21 -3.39 -3.58
C TYR A 1051 -38.75 -3.39 -5.04
N ARG A 1052 -38.12 -4.48 -5.51
CA ARG A 1052 -37.75 -4.66 -6.92
C ARG A 1052 -38.97 -4.56 -7.82
N ASP A 1053 -40.05 -5.27 -7.50
CA ASP A 1053 -41.25 -5.33 -8.36
C ASP A 1053 -41.88 -3.94 -8.52
N ASN A 1054 -41.76 -3.08 -7.50
CA ASN A 1054 -42.23 -1.70 -7.53
C ASN A 1054 -41.36 -0.75 -8.37
N VAL A 1055 -40.04 -0.96 -8.44
CA VAL A 1055 -39.09 0.04 -8.97
C VAL A 1055 -38.22 -0.45 -10.14
N ALA A 1056 -38.34 -1.72 -10.54
CA ALA A 1056 -37.54 -2.28 -11.61
C ALA A 1056 -37.74 -1.52 -12.92
N TYR A 1057 -36.64 -1.09 -13.53
CA TYR A 1057 -36.63 -0.33 -14.80
C TYR A 1057 -37.38 1.00 -14.75
N GLN A 1058 -37.64 1.53 -13.55
CA GLN A 1058 -38.32 2.80 -13.40
C GLN A 1058 -37.58 3.91 -14.15
N ARG A 1059 -38.34 4.88 -14.63
CA ARG A 1059 -37.82 6.13 -15.17
C ARG A 1059 -37.70 7.16 -14.04
N PRO A 1060 -37.00 8.29 -14.26
CA PRO A 1060 -37.01 9.42 -13.34
C PRO A 1060 -38.44 9.79 -12.85
N PRO A 1061 -38.62 10.13 -11.55
CA PRO A 1061 -37.60 10.15 -10.51
C PRO A 1061 -37.21 8.73 -10.06
N PHE A 1062 -35.91 8.46 -9.98
CA PHE A 1062 -35.40 7.20 -9.47
C PHE A 1062 -35.64 7.08 -7.96
N THR A 1063 -35.77 5.84 -7.50
CA THR A 1063 -35.94 5.45 -6.09
C THR A 1063 -34.79 5.91 -5.21
N ASN A 1064 -35.02 5.93 -3.91
CA ASN A 1064 -34.01 6.21 -2.89
C ASN A 1064 -34.06 5.18 -1.75
N SER A 1065 -33.14 5.32 -0.79
CA SER A 1065 -33.06 4.41 0.35
C SER A 1065 -34.28 4.51 1.28
N VAL A 1066 -34.93 5.68 1.38
CA VAL A 1066 -36.13 5.87 2.22
C VAL A 1066 -37.28 4.98 1.74
N GLU A 1067 -37.48 4.90 0.43
CA GLU A 1067 -38.49 4.02 -0.18
C GLU A 1067 -38.18 2.54 0.08
N PHE A 1068 -36.92 2.12 -0.02
CA PHE A 1068 -36.51 0.76 0.36
C PHE A 1068 -36.78 0.47 1.84
N LEU A 1069 -36.39 1.38 2.74
CA LEU A 1069 -36.63 1.23 4.18
C LEU A 1069 -38.13 1.15 4.50
N ALA A 1070 -38.97 1.92 3.81
CA ALA A 1070 -40.42 1.86 3.98
C ALA A 1070 -40.98 0.48 3.64
N VAL A 1071 -40.55 -0.13 2.53
CA VAL A 1071 -40.91 -1.51 2.18
C VAL A 1071 -40.41 -2.48 3.24
N LEU A 1072 -39.15 -2.36 3.66
CA LEU A 1072 -38.56 -3.24 4.68
C LEU A 1072 -39.33 -3.17 6.00
N ARG A 1073 -39.75 -1.97 6.43
CA ARG A 1073 -40.54 -1.79 7.65
C ARG A 1073 -41.90 -2.48 7.56
N ARG A 1074 -42.56 -2.52 6.40
CA ARG A 1074 -43.83 -3.26 6.24
C ARG A 1074 -43.67 -4.77 6.45
N HIS A 1075 -42.51 -5.31 6.10
CA HIS A 1075 -42.16 -6.72 6.33
C HIS A 1075 -41.57 -6.98 7.71
N THR A 1076 -41.40 -5.94 8.54
CA THR A 1076 -40.82 -6.05 9.88
C THR A 1076 -41.94 -6.01 10.93
N PRO A 1077 -42.07 -7.02 11.81
CA PRO A 1077 -43.03 -6.98 12.92
C PRO A 1077 -42.78 -5.79 13.87
N ASP A 1078 -43.82 -5.29 14.51
CA ASP A 1078 -43.75 -4.17 15.47
C ASP A 1078 -42.68 -4.38 16.55
N SER A 1079 -42.49 -5.62 16.99
CA SER A 1079 -41.53 -6.01 18.01
C SER A 1079 -40.05 -5.82 17.59
N LEU A 1080 -39.78 -5.66 16.29
CA LEU A 1080 -38.45 -5.53 15.67
C LEU A 1080 -38.26 -4.21 14.91
N GLN A 1081 -39.23 -3.29 14.91
CA GLN A 1081 -39.10 -1.99 14.21
C GLN A 1081 -37.89 -1.16 14.69
N GLY A 1082 -37.56 -1.27 15.98
CA GLY A 1082 -36.37 -0.63 16.56
C GLY A 1082 -35.05 -1.16 15.99
N LEU A 1083 -35.01 -2.44 15.59
CA LEU A 1083 -33.83 -3.04 14.97
C LEU A 1083 -33.52 -2.38 13.62
N VAL A 1084 -34.54 -2.09 12.80
CA VAL A 1084 -34.36 -1.41 11.51
C VAL A 1084 -33.77 -0.01 11.72
N THR A 1085 -34.24 0.72 12.75
CA THR A 1085 -33.68 2.03 13.12
C THR A 1085 -32.22 1.92 13.56
N ASP A 1086 -31.89 0.96 14.43
CA ASP A 1086 -30.52 0.75 14.91
C ASP A 1086 -29.56 0.39 13.76
N LEU A 1087 -29.99 -0.48 12.84
CA LEU A 1087 -29.15 -1.01 11.76
C LEU A 1087 -28.95 -0.02 10.60
N PHE A 1088 -30.01 0.69 10.20
CA PHE A 1088 -29.97 1.54 9.00
C PHE A 1088 -29.86 3.04 9.31
N GLU A 1089 -30.65 3.53 10.26
CA GLU A 1089 -30.86 4.97 10.50
C GLU A 1089 -29.89 5.57 11.50
N ARG A 1090 -29.18 4.73 12.27
CA ARG A 1090 -28.19 5.12 13.28
C ARG A 1090 -26.80 4.57 12.97
N ILE A 1091 -25.79 5.19 13.59
CA ILE A 1091 -24.45 4.59 13.70
C ILE A 1091 -24.42 3.89 15.06
N THR A 1092 -24.89 2.65 15.08
CA THR A 1092 -25.03 1.85 16.30
C THR A 1092 -23.81 0.97 16.49
N LEU A 1093 -23.28 1.01 17.71
CA LEU A 1093 -22.18 0.17 18.17
C LEU A 1093 -22.62 -0.58 19.42
N TYR A 1094 -22.04 -1.75 19.61
CA TYR A 1094 -22.29 -2.58 20.78
C TYR A 1094 -20.98 -2.79 21.54
N GLU A 1095 -21.11 -2.93 22.86
CA GLU A 1095 -20.07 -3.49 23.72
C GLU A 1095 -20.73 -4.63 24.51
N ASN A 1096 -20.60 -5.85 24.02
CA ASN A 1096 -21.10 -7.04 24.67
C ASN A 1096 -19.92 -7.83 25.22
N LYS A 1097 -20.08 -8.43 26.40
CA LYS A 1097 -19.01 -9.21 27.02
C LYS A 1097 -19.55 -10.29 27.93
N VAL A 1098 -18.86 -11.43 27.99
CA VAL A 1098 -19.08 -12.45 29.02
C VAL A 1098 -18.09 -12.26 30.17
N ASP A 1099 -18.58 -11.83 31.33
CA ASP A 1099 -17.75 -11.58 32.51
C ASP A 1099 -17.32 -12.90 33.18
N SER A 1100 -18.26 -13.82 33.38
CA SER A 1100 -18.02 -15.10 34.04
C SER A 1100 -18.93 -16.19 33.49
N ALA A 1101 -18.45 -17.43 33.52
CA ALA A 1101 -19.12 -18.59 32.94
C ALA A 1101 -18.73 -19.84 33.73
N GLU A 1102 -19.71 -20.56 34.29
CA GLU A 1102 -19.53 -21.78 35.05
C GLU A 1102 -20.52 -22.86 34.61
N TYR A 1103 -20.13 -24.14 34.68
CA TYR A 1103 -21.04 -25.26 34.42
C TYR A 1103 -20.95 -26.34 35.50
N ARG A 1104 -22.05 -27.09 35.65
CA ARG A 1104 -22.17 -28.24 36.56
C ARG A 1104 -22.97 -29.36 35.89
N LYS A 1105 -22.50 -30.61 36.02
CA LYS A 1105 -23.25 -31.79 35.59
C LYS A 1105 -24.38 -32.10 36.58
N LEU A 1106 -25.60 -32.28 36.07
CA LEU A 1106 -26.80 -32.63 36.83
C LEU A 1106 -26.96 -34.15 36.95
N PRO A 1107 -27.72 -34.65 37.95
CA PRO A 1107 -27.95 -36.08 38.15
C PRO A 1107 -28.62 -36.79 36.97
N ASN A 1108 -29.41 -36.04 36.17
CA ASN A 1108 -30.09 -36.54 34.97
C ASN A 1108 -29.16 -36.61 33.72
N GLY A 1109 -27.85 -36.36 33.88
CA GLY A 1109 -26.87 -36.41 32.80
C GLY A 1109 -26.71 -35.11 32.01
N GLN A 1110 -27.61 -34.14 32.15
CA GLN A 1110 -27.53 -32.82 31.50
C GLN A 1110 -26.57 -31.88 32.23
N TYR A 1111 -26.23 -30.75 31.62
CA TYR A 1111 -25.34 -29.74 32.18
C TYR A 1111 -26.08 -28.44 32.45
N ARG A 1112 -26.02 -27.96 33.70
CA ARG A 1112 -26.50 -26.62 34.08
C ARG A 1112 -25.36 -25.62 33.93
N VAL A 1113 -25.62 -24.55 33.20
CA VAL A 1113 -24.63 -23.54 32.83
C VAL A 1113 -25.10 -22.19 33.33
N ARG A 1114 -24.28 -21.51 34.12
CA ARG A 1114 -24.55 -20.17 34.67
C ARG A 1114 -23.49 -19.20 34.19
N PHE A 1115 -23.89 -18.04 33.74
CA PHE A 1115 -22.95 -17.04 33.25
C PHE A 1115 -23.49 -15.63 33.42
N THR A 1116 -22.57 -14.68 33.51
CA THR A 1116 -22.86 -13.25 33.61
C THR A 1116 -22.39 -12.56 32.34
N VAL A 1117 -23.28 -11.77 31.73
CA VAL A 1117 -22.99 -10.95 30.56
C VAL A 1117 -23.13 -9.48 30.91
N ASP A 1118 -22.29 -8.62 30.33
CA ASP A 1118 -22.45 -7.16 30.31
C ASP A 1118 -22.77 -6.75 28.87
N THR A 1119 -23.73 -5.84 28.70
CA THR A 1119 -24.11 -5.34 27.37
C THR A 1119 -24.37 -3.86 27.39
N LYS A 1120 -23.85 -3.16 26.38
CA LYS A 1120 -24.10 -1.75 26.12
C LYS A 1120 -24.41 -1.53 24.65
N LYS A 1121 -25.29 -0.57 24.40
CA LYS A 1121 -25.60 -0.05 23.08
C LYS A 1121 -25.25 1.44 23.03
N LEU A 1122 -24.45 1.82 22.04
CA LEU A 1122 -23.93 3.18 21.86
C LEU A 1122 -24.39 3.71 20.50
N TYR A 1123 -24.69 5.00 20.45
CA TYR A 1123 -24.88 5.75 19.21
C TYR A 1123 -23.69 6.68 18.99
N ALA A 1124 -23.06 6.55 17.84
CA ALA A 1124 -22.05 7.48 17.39
C ALA A 1124 -22.66 8.59 16.53
N ASP A 1125 -22.14 9.81 16.66
CA ASP A 1125 -22.39 10.88 15.70
C ASP A 1125 -21.47 10.78 14.47
N SER A 1126 -21.59 11.74 13.55
CA SER A 1126 -20.84 11.75 12.29
C SER A 1126 -19.32 11.95 12.44
N LEU A 1127 -18.86 12.38 13.62
CA LEU A 1127 -17.45 12.56 13.97
C LEU A 1127 -16.91 11.40 14.83
N GLY A 1128 -17.80 10.48 15.21
CA GLY A 1128 -17.51 9.36 16.09
C GLY A 1128 -17.55 9.71 17.57
N ASN A 1129 -18.27 10.75 17.99
CA ASN A 1129 -18.57 10.92 19.42
C ASN A 1129 -19.67 9.94 19.81
N GLU A 1130 -19.43 9.13 20.84
CA GLU A 1130 -20.31 8.05 21.26
C GLU A 1130 -21.15 8.47 22.48
N THR A 1131 -22.43 8.13 22.46
CA THR A 1131 -23.39 8.37 23.54
C THR A 1131 -24.20 7.11 23.81
N ALA A 1132 -24.59 6.88 25.07
CA ALA A 1132 -25.40 5.71 25.42
C ALA A 1132 -26.79 5.80 24.77
N ALA A 1133 -27.25 4.70 24.16
CA ALA A 1133 -28.52 4.64 23.42
C ALA A 1133 -29.80 4.71 24.29
N GLY A 1134 -29.65 4.79 25.62
CA GLY A 1134 -30.74 4.81 26.61
C GLY A 1134 -30.90 3.48 27.37
N ARG A 1135 -31.93 3.36 28.23
CA ARG A 1135 -32.20 2.18 29.09
C ARG A 1135 -33.07 1.09 28.43
N GLY A 1136 -33.29 1.14 27.11
CA GLY A 1136 -34.15 0.19 26.41
C GLY A 1136 -33.52 -1.21 26.30
N ALA A 1137 -34.35 -2.26 26.40
CA ALA A 1137 -33.87 -3.63 26.21
C ALA A 1137 -33.51 -3.90 24.74
N THR A 1138 -32.35 -4.51 24.53
CA THR A 1138 -31.84 -4.91 23.20
C THR A 1138 -31.98 -6.41 23.03
N LEU A 1139 -32.41 -6.86 21.85
CA LEU A 1139 -32.51 -8.28 21.53
C LEU A 1139 -31.15 -8.81 21.07
N LEU A 1140 -30.57 -9.73 21.82
CA LEU A 1140 -29.21 -10.23 21.60
C LEU A 1140 -29.22 -11.76 21.56
N ASP A 1141 -28.45 -12.34 20.64
CA ASP A 1141 -28.20 -13.78 20.66
C ASP A 1141 -27.38 -14.14 21.89
N VAL A 1142 -27.87 -15.04 22.71
CA VAL A 1142 -27.12 -15.60 23.84
C VAL A 1142 -27.14 -17.10 23.74
N GLY A 1143 -25.98 -17.75 23.88
CA GLY A 1143 -25.94 -19.18 23.70
C GLY A 1143 -24.74 -19.90 24.30
N VAL A 1144 -24.95 -21.20 24.44
CA VAL A 1144 -23.97 -22.19 24.88
C VAL A 1144 -23.61 -23.04 23.66
N LEU A 1145 -22.32 -23.14 23.40
CA LEU A 1145 -21.73 -23.84 22.26
C LEU A 1145 -20.90 -25.02 22.76
N GLY A 1146 -20.97 -26.12 22.03
CA GLY A 1146 -20.03 -27.23 22.12
C GLY A 1146 -18.99 -27.12 21.03
N ARG A 1147 -18.07 -28.08 20.94
CA ARG A 1147 -17.15 -28.18 19.82
C ARG A 1147 -17.18 -29.57 19.19
N LYS A 1148 -17.11 -29.60 17.86
CA LYS A 1148 -16.97 -30.84 17.09
C LYS A 1148 -15.80 -30.70 16.12
N LYS A 1149 -15.11 -31.81 15.84
CA LYS A 1149 -14.10 -31.85 14.79
C LYS A 1149 -14.79 -32.06 13.44
N VAL A 1150 -14.63 -31.10 12.53
CA VAL A 1150 -15.05 -31.17 11.13
C VAL A 1150 -13.80 -31.01 10.28
N ASN A 1151 -13.47 -31.99 9.44
CA ASN A 1151 -12.25 -32.02 8.63
C ASN A 1151 -10.95 -31.80 9.44
N GLY A 1152 -10.89 -32.34 10.66
CA GLY A 1152 -9.71 -32.23 11.54
C GLY A 1152 -9.64 -30.94 12.39
N ALA A 1153 -10.45 -29.92 12.09
CA ALA A 1153 -10.49 -28.67 12.83
C ALA A 1153 -11.68 -28.59 13.80
N TRP A 1154 -11.49 -27.96 14.95
CA TRP A 1154 -12.56 -27.73 15.93
C TRP A 1154 -13.47 -26.60 15.47
N GLN A 1155 -14.76 -26.90 15.31
CA GLN A 1155 -15.79 -25.92 15.00
C GLN A 1155 -16.75 -25.78 16.18
N ASP A 1156 -17.15 -24.55 16.47
CA ASP A 1156 -18.14 -24.26 17.50
C ASP A 1156 -19.52 -24.67 16.95
N VAL A 1157 -20.23 -25.55 17.66
CA VAL A 1157 -21.57 -26.05 17.29
C VAL A 1157 -22.56 -25.59 18.35
N PRO A 1158 -23.70 -24.99 17.97
CA PRO A 1158 -24.67 -24.52 18.94
C PRO A 1158 -25.30 -25.70 19.68
N LEU A 1159 -25.19 -25.70 21.02
CA LEU A 1159 -25.97 -26.61 21.88
C LEU A 1159 -27.32 -25.98 22.21
N LYS A 1160 -27.30 -24.67 22.50
CA LYS A 1160 -28.50 -23.84 22.68
C LYS A 1160 -28.13 -22.39 22.41
N VAL A 1161 -28.78 -21.75 21.44
CA VAL A 1161 -28.67 -20.31 21.17
C VAL A 1161 -30.08 -19.74 21.09
N GLU A 1162 -30.37 -18.72 21.87
CA GLU A 1162 -31.68 -18.05 21.90
C GLU A 1162 -31.53 -16.54 21.96
N LYS A 1163 -32.47 -15.81 21.34
CA LYS A 1163 -32.51 -14.35 21.37
C LYS A 1163 -33.15 -13.88 22.68
N GLN A 1164 -32.38 -13.16 23.51
CA GLN A 1164 -32.81 -12.65 24.81
C GLN A 1164 -32.90 -11.12 24.79
N ARG A 1165 -33.93 -10.55 25.43
CA ARG A 1165 -34.08 -9.09 25.59
C ARG A 1165 -33.36 -8.65 26.85
N LEU A 1166 -32.22 -7.98 26.70
CA LEU A 1166 -31.37 -7.56 27.82
C LEU A 1166 -31.32 -6.03 27.93
N LEU A 1167 -31.47 -5.51 29.15
CA LEU A 1167 -31.24 -4.08 29.44
C LEU A 1167 -29.73 -3.78 29.41
N PRO A 1168 -29.29 -2.52 29.29
CA PRO A 1168 -27.88 -2.20 29.44
C PRO A 1168 -27.36 -2.56 30.85
N GLY A 1169 -26.16 -3.14 30.93
CA GLY A 1169 -25.50 -3.57 32.17
C GLY A 1169 -25.42 -5.09 32.36
N HIS A 1170 -25.16 -5.51 33.60
CA HIS A 1170 -24.91 -6.91 33.93
C HIS A 1170 -26.19 -7.75 34.07
N HIS A 1171 -26.22 -8.92 33.43
CA HIS A 1171 -27.29 -9.92 33.53
C HIS A 1171 -26.73 -11.28 33.88
N ARG A 1172 -27.40 -12.00 34.77
CA ARG A 1172 -27.10 -13.39 35.12
C ARG A 1172 -28.08 -14.31 34.42
N LEU A 1173 -27.56 -15.22 33.60
CA LEU A 1173 -28.36 -16.15 32.81
C LEU A 1173 -28.03 -17.61 33.20
N GLU A 1174 -29.02 -18.49 33.08
CA GLU A 1174 -28.89 -19.91 33.38
C GLU A 1174 -29.56 -20.75 32.28
N PHE A 1175 -28.80 -21.66 31.66
CA PHE A 1175 -29.31 -22.62 30.68
C PHE A 1175 -29.02 -24.05 31.10
N THR A 1176 -29.87 -24.98 30.64
CA THR A 1176 -29.61 -26.42 30.74
C THR A 1176 -29.40 -26.96 29.33
N VAL A 1177 -28.29 -27.68 29.12
CA VAL A 1177 -27.89 -28.24 27.83
C VAL A 1177 -27.60 -29.74 27.93
N PRO A 1178 -27.84 -30.53 26.87
CA PRO A 1178 -27.68 -31.98 26.92
C PRO A 1178 -26.20 -32.42 26.96
N ASP A 1179 -25.34 -31.69 26.26
CA ASP A 1179 -23.92 -32.00 26.14
C ASP A 1179 -23.03 -31.05 26.95
N ARG A 1180 -21.77 -31.44 27.13
CA ARG A 1180 -20.78 -30.63 27.84
C ARG A 1180 -20.59 -29.26 27.14
N PRO A 1181 -20.78 -28.14 27.85
CA PRO A 1181 -20.54 -26.82 27.28
C PRO A 1181 -19.03 -26.56 27.16
N GLU A 1182 -18.59 -26.08 26.00
CA GLU A 1182 -17.19 -25.69 25.79
C GLU A 1182 -17.02 -24.18 25.66
N ARG A 1183 -18.06 -23.48 25.20
CA ARG A 1183 -18.06 -22.02 25.05
C ARG A 1183 -19.43 -21.46 25.39
N ILE A 1184 -19.45 -20.24 25.91
CA ILE A 1184 -20.67 -19.45 26.13
C ILE A 1184 -20.45 -18.09 25.50
N GLY A 1185 -21.45 -17.54 24.84
CA GLY A 1185 -21.33 -16.21 24.30
C GLY A 1185 -22.61 -15.40 24.21
N ILE A 1186 -22.42 -14.09 24.13
CA ILE A 1186 -23.38 -13.08 23.72
C ILE A 1186 -22.94 -12.56 22.34
N ASP A 1187 -23.83 -12.55 21.36
CA ASP A 1187 -23.50 -12.46 19.94
C ASP A 1187 -22.31 -13.37 19.53
N PRO A 1188 -22.43 -14.71 19.74
CA PRO A 1188 -21.31 -15.63 19.54
C PRO A 1188 -20.83 -15.77 18.09
N TYR A 1189 -21.54 -15.19 17.13
CA TYR A 1189 -21.21 -15.25 15.69
C TYR A 1189 -20.80 -13.88 15.11
N ASN A 1190 -20.60 -12.87 15.94
CA ASN A 1190 -20.16 -11.52 15.54
C ASN A 1190 -21.12 -10.88 14.51
N LYS A 1191 -22.43 -11.02 14.73
CA LYS A 1191 -23.47 -10.47 13.84
C LYS A 1191 -23.63 -8.97 14.05
N LEU A 1192 -23.39 -8.49 15.27
CA LEU A 1192 -23.52 -7.09 15.64
C LEU A 1192 -22.17 -6.38 15.55
N ILE A 1193 -22.25 -5.07 15.40
CA ILE A 1193 -21.07 -4.21 15.27
C ILE A 1193 -20.49 -3.95 16.66
N ASP A 1194 -19.67 -4.89 17.12
CA ASP A 1194 -18.96 -4.81 18.40
C ASP A 1194 -17.52 -4.33 18.21
N ARG A 1195 -17.03 -3.42 19.08
CA ARG A 1195 -15.62 -2.95 19.03
C ARG A 1195 -14.66 -4.04 19.51
N ASN A 1196 -15.11 -4.98 20.34
CA ASN A 1196 -14.26 -6.03 20.92
C ASN A 1196 -14.94 -7.41 20.94
N PRO A 1197 -15.28 -8.01 19.78
CA PRO A 1197 -16.01 -9.28 19.75
C PRO A 1197 -15.23 -10.50 20.27
N ASP A 1198 -13.97 -10.34 20.72
CA ASP A 1198 -13.22 -11.43 21.34
C ASP A 1198 -13.67 -11.74 22.77
N ASP A 1199 -14.28 -10.77 23.47
CA ASP A 1199 -14.82 -10.98 24.82
C ASP A 1199 -16.32 -11.33 24.83
N ASN A 1200 -16.95 -11.36 23.65
CA ASN A 1200 -18.30 -11.92 23.41
C ASN A 1200 -18.41 -13.40 23.78
N VAL A 1201 -17.31 -14.15 23.78
CA VAL A 1201 -17.31 -15.61 24.02
C VAL A 1201 -16.28 -15.99 25.07
N LYS A 1202 -16.65 -16.83 26.03
CA LYS A 1202 -15.79 -17.31 27.11
C LYS A 1202 -15.92 -18.82 27.32
N THR A 1203 -14.81 -19.47 27.66
CA THR A 1203 -14.80 -20.89 28.08
C THR A 1203 -15.34 -20.98 29.51
N PRO A 1204 -16.36 -21.82 29.77
CA PRO A 1204 -16.92 -21.96 31.12
C PRO A 1204 -16.05 -22.85 32.01
N GLU A 1205 -15.97 -22.51 33.29
CA GLU A 1205 -15.24 -23.27 34.29
C GLU A 1205 -16.12 -24.36 34.94
N GLU A 1206 -15.55 -25.54 35.19
CA GLU A 1206 -16.27 -26.60 35.88
C GLU A 1206 -16.34 -26.33 37.37
N LYS A 1207 -17.56 -26.16 37.89
CA LYS A 1207 -17.76 -26.02 39.33
C LYS A 1207 -17.74 -27.40 39.97
N LYS A 1208 -16.60 -27.77 40.57
CA LYS A 1208 -16.49 -28.96 41.42
C LYS A 1208 -17.48 -28.86 42.58
N ALA A 1209 -18.09 -29.99 42.91
CA ALA A 1209 -19.18 -30.10 43.89
C ALA A 1209 -18.83 -29.51 45.25
#